data_AF-A0A971EBE0-F1
#
_entry.id   AF-A0A971EBE0-F1
#
_cell.length_a   1.000
_cell.length_b   1.000
_cell.length_c   1.000
_cell.angle_alpha   90.00
_cell.angle_beta   90.00
_cell.angle_gamma   90.00
#
_symmetry.space_group_name_H-M   'P 1'
#
loop_
_entity.id
_entity.type
_entity.pdbx_description
1 polymer ?
#
loop_
_entity_poly.entity_id
_entity_poly.type
_entity_poly.pdbx_seq_one_letter_code
_entity_poly.pdbx_strand_id
1 'polypeptide(L)'
;MEFPVIKAASYVLVHAPDILYWQGTTPSMERITNPDSQFLKTLPQYLRSYADAVKYPPNQVYIGNLSPEQLRALPQPWFKQEITSSSQGKYGQIVDQDELYVLMKLVDRFNLVELEEQFSLEQKKKLEGQAIFSAGELAILEHGAVLDDIKKLVESGHAEGLYQQGKLVGCVREAHEYDQNLKAHVVMENLISKASAVLALKNLLAIYKVNPTDIDYIIETSEEAIGDMNQRGGGNLAKAIGEAVGLANATGVDMRGFCAGPVHGLVNAASLVQSGIFNNVVLVGGGSSAKLGMNSKDHIAKGCPVLEDMLGSFAVLISRNDGVSPVLRTDIIGKHKIASGSSPQAVIQAIVVDPLIKNNLRITDIDMYAPELQNPEITIPAGAGDVPLANYKMIGAMAVKRGEIEKNQLLDFCQKHGMLGFAPTQGHIPSGIPAIGHIVDSIRANKIQRAMIIGKGSLFLGRMTDLFDGLSIVIEKNPGELKDTVTVAQQDVKEEKKGITIGLTIGGGEIGFEDMLSGARQAVQANRDLNVVIIGQCNSEEFTVYAADNEEAIRQTSEQLLQNGTIDGLVTMHYPFPIGVTTIGKVITPAQGKEMYIASTTGTADTDRVQAMVKNAVFGIAVARAEGKTNPTVGILNVEGARQVERHLKQMQSAGYQFTWGSSLRKDGGPVLRGNDLITGSVDICVTDSLTGNVLMKFFSAFNSGGFYETVGYGYGPGIGEDFNRLICIISRASGAPVISSAINYCANLVRNKWQEHVKREIERAKQCGWIVSREEDTSNLESEIVCPPAKTVDCEIHGIDILELDDAIKVLWKAGIYASSGMGCTGPVIMVASSDYEKACQLLKIK
;
A
#
# COMPACT_ATOMS: atom_id res chain seq x y z
N MET A 1 12.03 10.40 5.69
CA MET A 1 11.25 9.28 5.13
C MET A 1 12.28 8.31 4.58
N GLU A 2 12.25 7.05 5.00
CA GLU A 2 13.22 6.07 4.51
C GLU A 2 12.72 5.52 3.18
N PHE A 3 13.48 5.77 2.12
CA PHE A 3 13.14 5.33 0.78
C PHE A 3 13.76 3.94 0.51
N PRO A 4 13.02 3.02 -0.14
CA PRO A 4 13.56 1.73 -0.53
C PRO A 4 14.66 1.92 -1.56
N VAL A 5 15.54 0.93 -1.71
CA VAL A 5 16.72 1.02 -2.57
C VAL A 5 16.70 -0.02 -3.68
N ILE A 6 17.39 0.30 -4.79
CA ILE A 6 17.70 -0.67 -5.83
C ILE A 6 19.01 -1.37 -5.45
N LYS A 7 18.91 -2.61 -4.98
CA LYS A 7 20.08 -3.37 -4.51
C LYS A 7 20.83 -4.04 -5.64
N ALA A 8 20.10 -4.56 -6.63
CA ALA A 8 20.65 -5.31 -7.75
C ALA A 8 19.78 -5.20 -9.01
N ALA A 9 20.41 -5.32 -10.17
CA ALA A 9 19.75 -5.48 -11.46
C ALA A 9 20.52 -6.50 -12.31
N SER A 10 19.77 -7.35 -13.01
CA SER A 10 20.28 -8.41 -13.87
C SER A 10 19.50 -8.45 -15.18
N TYR A 11 20.20 -8.77 -16.27
CA TYR A 11 19.65 -8.74 -17.62
C TYR A 11 20.04 -9.98 -18.41
N VAL A 12 19.11 -10.47 -19.22
CA VAL A 12 19.34 -11.61 -20.13
C VAL A 12 18.88 -11.21 -21.53
N LEU A 13 19.68 -11.61 -22.51
CA LEU A 13 19.28 -11.62 -23.90
C LEU A 13 19.33 -13.06 -24.41
N VAL A 14 18.24 -13.55 -24.99
CA VAL A 14 18.27 -14.81 -25.75
C VAL A 14 18.25 -14.48 -27.22
N HIS A 15 19.27 -14.93 -27.95
CA HIS A 15 19.28 -14.88 -29.41
C HIS A 15 18.41 -16.03 -29.95
N ALA A 16 17.33 -15.70 -30.66
CA ALA A 16 16.27 -16.63 -31.02
C ALA A 16 15.85 -16.56 -32.50
N PRO A 17 16.79 -16.80 -33.45
CA PRO A 17 16.53 -16.67 -34.88
C PRO A 17 15.51 -17.67 -35.43
N ASP A 18 15.50 -18.93 -34.96
CA ASP A 18 14.52 -19.91 -35.42
C ASP A 18 13.15 -19.64 -34.78
N ILE A 19 13.10 -19.23 -33.50
CA ILE A 19 11.83 -18.83 -32.86
C ILE A 19 11.24 -17.62 -33.59
N LEU A 20 12.08 -16.64 -33.96
CA LEU A 20 11.65 -15.51 -34.80
C LEU A 20 11.04 -16.01 -36.11
N TYR A 21 11.73 -16.89 -36.82
CA TYR A 21 11.28 -17.37 -38.11
C TYR A 21 9.97 -18.15 -38.00
N TRP A 22 9.85 -19.07 -37.05
CA TRP A 22 8.71 -19.97 -36.96
C TRP A 22 7.54 -19.36 -36.17
N GLN A 23 7.80 -18.76 -35.01
CA GLN A 23 6.80 -18.28 -34.06
C GLN A 23 6.69 -16.75 -33.95
N GLY A 24 7.62 -15.97 -34.51
CA GLY A 24 7.49 -14.51 -34.57
C GLY A 24 6.24 -14.08 -35.33
N THR A 25 5.52 -13.07 -34.84
CA THR A 25 4.17 -12.72 -35.36
C THR A 25 4.15 -12.41 -36.85
N THR A 26 5.11 -11.63 -37.37
CA THR A 26 5.12 -11.26 -38.79
C THR A 26 5.41 -12.47 -39.69
N PRO A 27 6.46 -13.28 -39.45
CA PRO A 27 6.69 -14.52 -40.19
C PRO A 27 5.57 -15.56 -40.07
N SER A 28 5.03 -15.79 -38.87
CA SER A 28 3.97 -16.78 -38.67
C SER A 28 2.68 -16.39 -39.40
N MET A 29 2.29 -15.12 -39.34
CA MET A 29 1.12 -14.62 -40.08
C MET A 29 1.34 -14.64 -41.59
N GLU A 30 2.54 -14.31 -42.09
CA GLU A 30 2.85 -14.45 -43.52
C GLU A 30 2.77 -15.91 -43.95
N ARG A 31 3.22 -16.87 -43.13
CA ARG A 31 3.13 -18.30 -43.47
C ARG A 31 1.69 -18.78 -43.61
N ILE A 32 0.78 -18.25 -42.78
CA ILE A 32 -0.65 -18.57 -42.85
C ILE A 32 -1.30 -17.93 -44.09
N THR A 33 -0.97 -16.67 -44.37
CA THR A 33 -1.66 -15.87 -45.39
C THR A 33 -1.05 -15.96 -46.80
N ASN A 34 0.26 -16.21 -46.89
CA ASN A 34 1.04 -16.25 -48.13
C ASN A 34 2.29 -17.15 -47.97
N PRO A 35 2.12 -18.48 -47.89
CA PRO A 35 3.19 -19.43 -47.57
C PRO A 35 4.38 -19.41 -48.54
N ASP A 36 4.15 -19.02 -49.81
CA ASP A 36 5.18 -18.97 -50.86
C ASP A 36 5.82 -17.57 -51.03
N SER A 37 5.57 -16.65 -50.09
CA SER A 37 6.03 -15.26 -50.19
C SER A 37 7.54 -15.14 -50.39
N GLN A 38 7.95 -14.13 -51.17
CA GLN A 38 9.36 -13.81 -51.35
C GLN A 38 10.02 -13.42 -50.02
N PHE A 39 9.25 -12.84 -49.10
CA PHE A 39 9.70 -12.49 -47.76
C PHE A 39 10.17 -13.72 -46.98
N LEU A 40 9.36 -14.78 -46.88
CA LEU A 40 9.73 -16.00 -46.15
C LEU A 40 10.97 -16.69 -46.75
N LYS A 41 11.10 -16.68 -48.08
CA LYS A 41 12.28 -17.23 -48.79
C LYS A 41 13.56 -16.42 -48.54
N THR A 42 13.42 -15.12 -48.31
CA THR A 42 14.56 -14.19 -48.15
C THR A 42 14.97 -14.05 -46.69
N LEU A 43 14.03 -14.11 -45.74
CA LEU A 43 14.25 -13.89 -44.32
C LEU A 43 15.44 -14.68 -43.72
N PRO A 44 15.62 -15.99 -43.99
CA PRO A 44 16.75 -16.74 -43.45
C PRO A 44 18.13 -16.17 -43.78
N GLN A 45 18.27 -15.43 -44.89
CA GLN A 45 19.53 -14.82 -45.33
C GLN A 45 19.89 -13.56 -44.52
N TYR A 46 18.93 -13.01 -43.77
CA TYR A 46 19.07 -11.81 -42.96
C TYR A 46 19.07 -12.10 -41.45
N LEU A 47 18.90 -13.36 -41.05
CA LEU A 47 19.05 -13.78 -39.65
C LEU A 47 20.53 -13.77 -39.27
N ARG A 48 20.80 -13.37 -38.02
CA ARG A 48 22.17 -13.29 -37.51
C ARG A 48 22.61 -14.63 -36.94
N SER A 49 23.91 -14.85 -36.92
CA SER A 49 24.47 -15.94 -36.11
C SER A 49 24.53 -15.52 -34.64
N TYR A 50 24.59 -16.50 -33.73
CA TYR A 50 24.80 -16.22 -32.29
C TYR A 50 26.08 -15.38 -32.06
N ALA A 51 27.15 -15.66 -32.80
CA ALA A 51 28.40 -14.91 -32.71
C ALA A 51 28.23 -13.43 -33.10
N ASP A 52 27.43 -13.15 -34.13
CA ASP A 52 27.13 -11.77 -34.56
C ASP A 52 26.23 -11.06 -33.54
N ALA A 53 25.24 -11.77 -32.98
CA ALA A 53 24.40 -11.24 -31.91
C ALA A 53 25.21 -10.90 -30.65
N VAL A 54 26.22 -11.70 -30.29
CA VAL A 54 27.14 -11.40 -29.17
C VAL A 54 28.04 -10.21 -29.49
N LYS A 55 28.56 -10.10 -30.72
CA LYS A 55 29.40 -8.96 -31.13
C LYS A 55 28.64 -7.65 -31.28
N TYR A 56 27.32 -7.68 -31.36
CA TYR A 56 26.52 -6.50 -31.60
C TYR A 56 26.63 -5.48 -30.44
N PRO A 57 27.16 -4.26 -30.66
CA PRO A 57 27.47 -3.33 -29.56
C PRO A 57 26.29 -2.97 -28.64
N PRO A 58 25.05 -2.74 -29.13
CA PRO A 58 23.89 -2.53 -28.26
C PRO A 58 23.61 -3.69 -27.30
N ASN A 59 23.81 -4.94 -27.74
CA ASN A 59 23.65 -6.11 -26.87
C ASN A 59 24.73 -6.12 -25.78
N GLN A 60 25.96 -5.70 -26.10
CA GLN A 60 27.04 -5.56 -25.12
C GLN A 60 26.78 -4.43 -24.12
N VAL A 61 26.08 -3.36 -24.51
CA VAL A 61 25.59 -2.34 -23.55
C VAL A 61 24.53 -2.92 -22.63
N TYR A 62 23.61 -3.72 -23.16
CA TYR A 62 22.52 -4.33 -22.39
C TYR A 62 23.03 -5.21 -21.24
N ILE A 63 24.04 -6.04 -21.48
CA ILE A 63 24.67 -6.89 -20.45
C ILE A 63 25.79 -6.20 -19.66
N GLY A 64 26.11 -4.94 -19.95
CA GLY A 64 27.04 -4.12 -19.16
C GLY A 64 28.53 -4.25 -19.52
N ASN A 65 28.89 -4.80 -20.68
CA ASN A 65 30.27 -4.82 -21.17
C ASN A 65 30.70 -3.50 -21.82
N LEU A 66 29.75 -2.76 -22.38
CA LEU A 66 29.95 -1.39 -22.88
C LEU A 66 29.04 -0.42 -22.11
N SER A 67 29.49 0.82 -21.94
CA SER A 67 28.64 1.90 -21.45
C SER A 67 27.86 2.56 -22.61
N PRO A 68 26.71 3.22 -22.33
CA PRO A 68 25.99 3.99 -23.34
C PRO A 68 26.84 5.09 -24.01
N GLU A 69 27.80 5.68 -23.28
CA GLU A 69 28.75 6.66 -23.83
C GLU A 69 29.75 6.01 -24.79
N GLN A 70 30.24 4.80 -24.47
CA GLN A 70 31.11 4.06 -25.38
C GLN A 70 30.37 3.69 -26.67
N LEU A 71 29.10 3.28 -26.58
CA LEU A 71 28.25 3.05 -27.75
C LEU A 71 28.07 4.30 -28.60
N ARG A 72 27.89 5.47 -27.97
CA ARG A 72 27.77 6.77 -28.65
C ARG A 72 29.02 7.13 -29.46
N ALA A 73 30.20 6.71 -29.00
CA ALA A 73 31.46 6.98 -29.67
C ALA A 73 31.71 6.07 -30.89
N LEU A 74 31.00 4.93 -30.99
CA LEU A 74 31.14 4.02 -32.13
C LEU A 74 30.42 4.56 -33.37
N PRO A 75 31.03 4.39 -34.57
CA PRO A 75 30.37 4.79 -35.81
C PRO A 75 29.16 3.89 -36.09
N GLN A 76 28.10 4.48 -36.63
CA GLN A 76 26.94 3.75 -37.13
C GLN A 76 27.14 3.35 -38.60
N PRO A 77 26.56 2.22 -39.06
CA PRO A 77 25.72 1.32 -38.27
C PRO A 77 26.52 0.41 -37.32
N TRP A 78 25.97 0.13 -36.13
CA TRP A 78 26.60 -0.67 -35.09
C TRP A 78 26.70 -2.15 -35.46
N PHE A 79 25.74 -2.68 -36.23
CA PHE A 79 25.79 -4.06 -36.73
C PHE A 79 26.92 -4.34 -37.73
N LYS A 80 27.66 -3.30 -38.16
CA LYS A 80 28.89 -3.44 -38.98
C LYS A 80 30.18 -3.26 -38.17
N GLN A 81 30.09 -2.99 -36.87
CA GLN A 81 31.26 -2.74 -36.04
C GLN A 81 31.83 -4.04 -35.50
N GLU A 82 33.16 -4.13 -35.49
CA GLU A 82 33.87 -5.20 -34.83
C GLU A 82 34.37 -4.72 -33.47
N ILE A 83 33.94 -5.42 -32.42
CA ILE A 83 34.37 -5.15 -31.04
C ILE A 83 34.80 -6.46 -30.38
N THR A 84 35.66 -6.35 -29.38
CA THR A 84 35.87 -7.46 -28.44
C THR A 84 34.59 -7.62 -27.63
N SER A 85 34.00 -8.81 -27.69
CA SER A 85 32.73 -9.11 -27.04
C SER A 85 32.80 -10.40 -26.24
N SER A 86 31.88 -10.52 -25.30
CA SER A 86 31.68 -11.69 -24.47
C SER A 86 30.18 -11.94 -24.35
N SER A 87 29.77 -13.21 -24.30
CA SER A 87 28.39 -13.59 -23.97
C SER A 87 28.08 -13.33 -22.50
N GLN A 88 29.09 -13.24 -21.64
CA GLN A 88 28.97 -12.86 -20.23
C GLN A 88 29.32 -11.38 -20.05
N GLY A 89 28.56 -10.69 -19.22
CA GLY A 89 28.79 -9.30 -18.88
C GLY A 89 28.45 -8.97 -17.44
N LYS A 90 28.73 -7.73 -17.05
CA LYS A 90 28.61 -7.27 -15.66
C LYS A 90 27.20 -7.48 -15.08
N TYR A 91 26.17 -7.26 -15.89
CA TYR A 91 24.78 -7.35 -15.45
C TYR A 91 24.10 -8.66 -15.84
N GLY A 92 24.77 -9.57 -16.53
CA GLY A 92 24.16 -10.82 -16.97
C GLY A 92 24.74 -11.33 -18.28
N GLN A 93 23.92 -11.93 -19.14
CA GLN A 93 24.44 -12.72 -20.26
C GLN A 93 23.55 -12.73 -21.51
N ILE A 94 24.18 -13.06 -22.63
CA ILE A 94 23.55 -13.40 -23.90
C ILE A 94 23.63 -14.91 -24.08
N VAL A 95 22.50 -15.59 -24.18
CA VAL A 95 22.43 -17.04 -24.41
C VAL A 95 21.85 -17.33 -25.80
N ASP A 96 22.16 -18.49 -26.34
CA ASP A 96 21.61 -18.96 -27.61
C ASP A 96 20.27 -19.67 -27.38
N GLN A 97 19.47 -19.82 -28.43
CA GLN A 97 18.12 -20.41 -28.31
C GLN A 97 18.12 -21.89 -27.92
N ASP A 98 19.21 -22.62 -28.15
CA ASP A 98 19.31 -24.02 -27.73
C ASP A 98 19.26 -24.16 -26.21
N GLU A 99 19.93 -23.25 -25.50
CA GLU A 99 19.88 -23.13 -24.04
C GLU A 99 18.48 -22.69 -23.56
N LEU A 100 17.78 -21.83 -24.31
CA LEU A 100 16.39 -21.49 -24.01
C LEU A 100 15.46 -22.70 -24.09
N TYR A 101 15.60 -23.58 -25.10
CA TYR A 101 14.80 -24.79 -25.20
C TYR A 101 15.02 -25.73 -24.02
N VAL A 102 16.27 -25.83 -23.56
CA VAL A 102 16.60 -26.57 -22.33
C VAL A 102 15.93 -25.92 -21.12
N LEU A 103 16.05 -24.61 -20.96
CA LEU A 103 15.41 -23.89 -19.87
C LEU A 103 13.89 -24.08 -19.88
N MET A 104 13.25 -24.05 -21.05
CA MET A 104 11.82 -24.37 -21.21
C MET A 104 11.50 -25.77 -20.69
N LYS A 105 12.31 -26.79 -21.04
CA LYS A 105 12.16 -28.16 -20.53
C LYS A 105 12.32 -28.23 -19.00
N LEU A 106 13.26 -27.49 -18.43
CA LEU A 106 13.53 -27.52 -16.99
C LEU A 106 12.45 -26.82 -16.16
N VAL A 107 11.85 -25.74 -16.68
CA VAL A 107 10.81 -24.99 -15.96
C VAL A 107 9.40 -25.53 -16.22
N ASP A 108 9.25 -26.49 -17.12
CA ASP A 108 7.97 -27.11 -17.47
C ASP A 108 7.57 -28.17 -16.45
N ARG A 109 6.58 -27.83 -15.62
CA ARG A 109 6.03 -28.70 -14.58
C ARG A 109 5.04 -29.73 -15.11
N PHE A 110 4.56 -29.56 -16.34
CA PHE A 110 3.48 -30.35 -16.92
C PHE A 110 3.96 -31.32 -17.99
N ASN A 111 5.26 -31.37 -18.28
CA ASN A 111 5.88 -32.25 -19.28
C ASN A 111 5.25 -32.09 -20.68
N LEU A 112 5.05 -30.84 -21.08
CA LEU A 112 4.59 -30.40 -22.39
C LEU A 112 5.74 -30.19 -23.38
N VAL A 113 6.96 -29.93 -22.89
CA VAL A 113 8.17 -29.79 -23.71
C VAL A 113 8.81 -31.15 -23.94
N GLU A 114 8.93 -31.54 -25.20
CA GLU A 114 9.68 -32.72 -25.62
C GLU A 114 10.93 -32.28 -26.38
N LEU A 115 12.10 -32.75 -25.97
CA LEU A 115 13.35 -32.53 -26.67
C LEU A 115 13.81 -33.85 -27.29
N GLU A 116 14.39 -33.79 -28.49
CA GLU A 116 14.96 -34.95 -29.15
C GLU A 116 16.11 -35.52 -28.30
N GLU A 117 16.22 -36.85 -28.23
CA GLU A 117 17.15 -37.55 -27.34
C GLU A 117 18.62 -37.12 -27.52
N GLN A 118 19.13 -37.09 -28.74
CA GLN A 118 20.51 -36.68 -28.99
C GLN A 118 20.72 -35.20 -28.65
N PHE A 119 19.80 -34.32 -29.06
CA PHE A 119 19.85 -32.90 -28.71
C PHE A 119 19.86 -32.69 -27.19
N SER A 120 18.99 -33.38 -26.44
CA SER A 120 18.90 -33.30 -24.98
C SER A 120 20.23 -33.69 -24.31
N LEU A 121 20.84 -34.78 -24.74
CA LEU A 121 22.12 -35.26 -24.21
C LEU A 121 23.29 -34.33 -24.55
N GLU A 122 23.31 -33.77 -25.76
CA GLU A 122 24.30 -32.77 -26.18
C GLU A 122 24.22 -31.51 -25.32
N GLN A 123 22.99 -31.02 -25.05
CA GLN A 123 22.77 -29.88 -24.19
C GLN A 123 23.13 -30.16 -22.73
N LYS A 124 22.79 -31.33 -22.19
CA LYS A 124 23.22 -31.74 -20.84
C LYS A 124 24.73 -31.60 -20.69
N LYS A 125 25.49 -32.14 -21.65
CA LYS A 125 26.96 -32.07 -21.65
C LYS A 125 27.49 -30.64 -21.76
N LYS A 126 26.79 -29.75 -22.49
CA LYS A 126 27.14 -28.32 -22.61
C LYS A 126 26.93 -27.55 -21.30
N LEU A 127 25.91 -27.94 -20.53
CA LEU A 127 25.52 -27.27 -19.28
C LEU A 127 26.16 -27.88 -18.03
N GLU A 128 26.71 -29.09 -18.13
CA GLU A 128 27.46 -29.73 -17.05
C GLU A 128 28.59 -28.83 -16.52
N GLY A 129 28.61 -28.62 -15.20
CA GLY A 129 29.59 -27.78 -14.52
C GLY A 129 29.25 -26.29 -14.47
N GLN A 130 28.18 -25.83 -15.12
CA GLN A 130 27.69 -24.47 -14.93
C GLN A 130 26.95 -24.36 -13.59
N ALA A 131 27.37 -23.43 -12.74
CA ALA A 131 26.86 -23.29 -11.37
C ALA A 131 25.36 -22.91 -11.28
N ILE A 132 24.75 -22.45 -12.38
CA ILE A 132 23.35 -22.02 -12.44
C ILE A 132 22.35 -23.17 -12.57
N PHE A 133 22.82 -24.36 -12.95
CA PHE A 133 22.02 -25.57 -13.10
C PHE A 133 22.40 -26.59 -12.02
N SER A 134 21.41 -27.12 -11.32
CA SER A 134 21.58 -28.17 -10.33
C SER A 134 21.74 -29.55 -11.00
N ALA A 135 22.38 -30.49 -10.29
CA ALA A 135 22.49 -31.87 -10.77
C ALA A 135 21.11 -32.53 -11.00
N GLY A 136 20.11 -32.18 -10.19
CA GLY A 136 18.74 -32.65 -10.35
C GLY A 136 18.06 -32.12 -11.62
N GLU A 137 18.30 -30.85 -11.97
CA GLU A 137 17.83 -30.28 -13.23
C GLU A 137 18.49 -30.96 -14.44
N LEU A 138 19.81 -31.15 -14.40
CA LEU A 138 20.55 -31.79 -15.50
C LEU A 138 20.15 -33.26 -15.70
N ALA A 139 19.70 -33.96 -14.66
CA ALA A 139 19.19 -35.32 -14.77
C ALA A 139 17.91 -35.41 -15.63
N ILE A 140 17.10 -34.35 -15.69
CA ILE A 140 15.89 -34.30 -16.55
C ILE A 140 16.28 -34.46 -18.03
N LEU A 141 17.48 -34.04 -18.41
CA LEU A 141 17.98 -34.08 -19.79
C LEU A 141 18.56 -35.44 -20.20
N GLU A 142 18.64 -36.42 -19.28
CA GLU A 142 19.05 -37.80 -19.59
C GLU A 142 18.02 -38.56 -20.43
N HIS A 143 16.80 -38.05 -20.48
CA HIS A 143 15.68 -38.66 -21.20
C HIS A 143 15.13 -37.65 -22.22
N GLY A 144 15.26 -37.98 -23.50
CA GLY A 144 14.58 -37.27 -24.58
C GLY A 144 13.61 -38.17 -25.34
N ALA A 145 12.88 -37.57 -26.27
CA ALA A 145 11.89 -38.23 -27.11
C ALA A 145 12.48 -38.64 -28.46
N VAL A 146 11.89 -39.68 -29.05
CA VAL A 146 12.25 -40.14 -30.39
C VAL A 146 11.83 -39.10 -31.42
N LEU A 147 12.74 -38.72 -32.31
CA LEU A 147 12.50 -37.68 -33.32
C LEU A 147 11.24 -37.93 -34.17
N ASP A 148 10.98 -39.17 -34.55
CA ASP A 148 9.80 -39.50 -35.37
C ASP A 148 8.47 -39.31 -34.63
N ASP A 149 8.46 -39.42 -33.30
CA ASP A 149 7.25 -39.13 -32.51
C ASP A 149 7.05 -37.63 -32.35
N ILE A 150 8.13 -36.86 -32.19
CA ILE A 150 8.11 -35.39 -32.24
C ILE A 150 7.55 -34.91 -33.59
N LYS A 151 8.02 -35.47 -34.71
CA LYS A 151 7.51 -35.12 -36.06
C LYS A 151 6.01 -35.38 -36.17
N LYS A 152 5.52 -36.55 -35.75
CA LYS A 152 4.08 -36.87 -35.77
C LYS A 152 3.26 -35.86 -34.96
N LEU A 153 3.75 -35.45 -33.78
CA LEU A 153 3.08 -34.45 -32.94
C LEU A 153 2.97 -33.10 -33.65
N VAL A 154 4.06 -32.62 -34.26
CA VAL A 154 4.08 -31.35 -34.99
C VAL A 154 3.20 -31.41 -36.24
N GLU A 155 3.29 -32.48 -37.04
CA GLU A 155 2.49 -32.68 -38.25
C GLU A 155 0.98 -32.80 -37.94
N SER A 156 0.63 -33.31 -36.77
CA SER A 156 -0.77 -33.40 -36.32
C SER A 156 -1.40 -32.05 -35.94
N GLY A 157 -0.58 -30.99 -35.76
CA GLY A 157 -1.04 -29.67 -35.31
C GLY A 157 -1.30 -29.56 -33.81
N HIS A 158 -1.03 -30.60 -33.02
CA HIS A 158 -1.18 -30.61 -31.55
C HIS A 158 0.10 -30.15 -30.81
N ALA A 159 1.18 -29.88 -31.53
CA ALA A 159 2.43 -29.39 -30.96
C ALA A 159 3.10 -28.34 -31.87
N GLU A 160 3.80 -27.40 -31.25
CA GLU A 160 4.58 -26.37 -31.91
C GLU A 160 6.04 -26.84 -31.99
N GLY A 161 6.64 -26.83 -33.17
CA GLY A 161 8.00 -27.34 -33.38
C GLY A 161 9.08 -26.40 -32.84
N LEU A 162 10.10 -26.97 -32.21
CA LEU A 162 11.34 -26.29 -31.80
C LEU A 162 12.43 -26.60 -32.82
N TYR A 163 13.08 -25.57 -33.36
CA TYR A 163 14.03 -25.71 -34.46
C TYR A 163 15.38 -25.10 -34.12
N GLN A 164 16.46 -25.82 -34.45
CA GLN A 164 17.83 -25.32 -34.36
C GLN A 164 18.44 -25.35 -35.76
N GLN A 165 18.78 -24.18 -36.31
CA GLN A 165 19.33 -24.05 -37.67
C GLN A 165 18.42 -24.73 -38.71
N GLY A 166 17.11 -24.54 -38.57
CA GLY A 166 16.09 -25.15 -39.43
C GLY A 166 15.84 -26.65 -39.22
N LYS A 167 16.53 -27.32 -38.28
CA LYS A 167 16.29 -28.73 -37.95
C LYS A 167 15.37 -28.86 -36.74
N LEU A 168 14.37 -29.73 -36.81
CA LEU A 168 13.49 -30.03 -35.70
C LEU A 168 14.27 -30.74 -34.57
N VAL A 169 14.28 -30.13 -33.38
CA VAL A 169 15.01 -30.64 -32.20
C VAL A 169 14.10 -30.87 -30.98
N GLY A 170 12.82 -30.54 -31.11
CA GLY A 170 11.84 -30.69 -30.03
C GLY A 170 10.47 -30.19 -30.44
N CYS A 171 9.52 -30.25 -29.51
CA CYS A 171 8.22 -29.61 -29.66
C CYS A 171 7.63 -29.20 -28.30
N VAL A 172 6.71 -28.24 -28.32
CA VAL A 172 5.85 -27.90 -27.18
C VAL A 172 4.43 -28.35 -27.50
N ARG A 173 3.88 -29.24 -26.68
CA ARG A 173 2.51 -29.74 -26.84
C ARG A 173 1.49 -28.74 -26.32
N GLU A 174 0.27 -28.80 -26.87
CA GLU A 174 -0.87 -28.15 -26.26
C GLU A 174 -1.19 -28.75 -24.88
N ALA A 175 -1.64 -27.91 -23.95
CA ALA A 175 -2.07 -28.33 -22.62
C ALA A 175 -3.56 -28.71 -22.59
N HIS A 176 -4.32 -28.36 -23.64
CA HIS A 176 -5.74 -28.68 -23.72
C HIS A 176 -6.25 -28.73 -25.17
N GLU A 177 -7.16 -29.67 -25.46
CA GLU A 177 -7.68 -29.93 -26.82
C GLU A 177 -8.55 -28.80 -27.36
N TYR A 178 -9.33 -28.12 -26.51
CA TYR A 178 -10.32 -27.13 -26.97
C TYR A 178 -10.01 -25.69 -26.54
N ASP A 179 -9.08 -25.50 -25.61
CA ASP A 179 -8.82 -24.17 -25.06
C ASP A 179 -7.79 -23.44 -25.91
N GLN A 180 -8.22 -22.36 -26.56
CA GLN A 180 -7.35 -21.56 -27.42
C GLN A 180 -6.18 -20.96 -26.66
N ASN A 181 -6.33 -20.64 -25.36
CA ASN A 181 -5.24 -20.09 -24.55
C ASN A 181 -4.24 -21.17 -24.08
N LEU A 182 -4.58 -22.46 -24.26
CA LEU A 182 -3.73 -23.60 -23.90
C LEU A 182 -3.29 -24.40 -25.14
N LYS A 183 -3.42 -23.81 -26.33
CA LYS A 183 -2.86 -24.36 -27.57
C LYS A 183 -1.34 -24.28 -27.59
N ALA A 184 -0.74 -25.17 -28.36
CA ALA A 184 0.71 -25.38 -28.40
C ALA A 184 1.51 -24.08 -28.58
N HIS A 185 1.10 -23.22 -29.51
CA HIS A 185 1.73 -21.91 -29.71
C HIS A 185 1.69 -21.05 -28.45
N VAL A 186 0.51 -20.85 -27.84
CA VAL A 186 0.35 -20.02 -26.62
C VAL A 186 1.11 -20.59 -25.43
N VAL A 187 1.09 -21.92 -25.26
CA VAL A 187 1.88 -22.61 -24.23
C VAL A 187 3.38 -22.40 -24.46
N MET A 188 3.84 -22.46 -25.71
CA MET A 188 5.23 -22.16 -26.06
C MET A 188 5.60 -20.71 -25.71
N GLU A 189 4.78 -19.72 -26.06
CA GLU A 189 5.04 -18.31 -25.71
C GLU A 189 5.13 -18.12 -24.19
N ASN A 190 4.20 -18.73 -23.44
CA ASN A 190 4.18 -18.71 -21.98
C ASN A 190 5.46 -19.31 -21.37
N LEU A 191 5.93 -20.44 -21.92
CA LEU A 191 7.17 -21.10 -21.48
C LEU A 191 8.42 -20.30 -21.85
N ILE A 192 8.45 -19.63 -23.01
CA ILE A 192 9.53 -18.72 -23.38
C ILE A 192 9.63 -17.58 -22.37
N SER A 193 8.50 -16.96 -22.02
CA SER A 193 8.44 -15.89 -21.02
C SER A 193 8.91 -16.38 -19.65
N LYS A 194 8.39 -17.53 -19.18
CA LYS A 194 8.80 -18.14 -17.91
C LYS A 194 10.31 -18.47 -17.88
N ALA A 195 10.80 -19.19 -18.88
CA ALA A 195 12.18 -19.70 -18.92
C ALA A 195 13.21 -18.56 -18.94
N SER A 196 12.97 -17.54 -19.78
CA SER A 196 13.85 -16.39 -19.88
C SER A 196 13.84 -15.50 -18.62
N ALA A 197 12.68 -15.34 -17.96
CA ALA A 197 12.56 -14.66 -16.67
C ALA A 197 13.28 -15.43 -15.53
N VAL A 198 13.12 -16.76 -15.48
CA VAL A 198 13.83 -17.63 -14.53
C VAL A 198 15.33 -17.47 -14.67
N LEU A 199 15.87 -17.45 -15.89
CA LEU A 199 17.30 -17.24 -16.13
C LEU A 199 17.76 -15.85 -15.63
N ALA A 200 17.00 -14.79 -15.92
CA ALA A 200 17.35 -13.44 -15.47
C ALA A 200 17.40 -13.33 -13.94
N LEU A 201 16.45 -13.97 -13.25
CA LEU A 201 16.41 -14.01 -11.79
C LEU A 201 17.50 -14.91 -11.20
N LYS A 202 17.76 -16.10 -11.74
CA LYS A 202 18.89 -16.94 -11.32
C LYS A 202 20.23 -16.19 -11.45
N ASN A 203 20.42 -15.46 -12.56
CA ASN A 203 21.60 -14.59 -12.75
C ASN A 203 21.67 -13.50 -11.67
N LEU A 204 20.55 -12.85 -11.32
CA LEU A 204 20.53 -11.83 -10.26
C LEU A 204 21.00 -12.43 -8.93
N LEU A 205 20.45 -13.57 -8.54
CA LEU A 205 20.81 -14.24 -7.29
C LEU A 205 22.29 -14.66 -7.28
N ALA A 206 22.79 -15.18 -8.40
CA ALA A 206 24.19 -15.62 -8.52
C ALA A 206 25.19 -14.45 -8.54
N ILE A 207 24.97 -13.43 -9.37
CA ILE A 207 25.87 -12.27 -9.54
C ILE A 207 25.99 -11.49 -8.22
N TYR A 208 24.86 -11.28 -7.54
CA TYR A 208 24.79 -10.47 -6.32
C TYR A 208 24.79 -11.29 -5.03
N LYS A 209 24.93 -12.62 -5.13
CA LYS A 209 24.99 -13.56 -4.00
C LYS A 209 23.81 -13.40 -3.04
N VAL A 210 22.60 -13.27 -3.60
CA VAL A 210 21.36 -13.13 -2.84
C VAL A 210 20.81 -14.53 -2.57
N ASN A 211 20.46 -14.82 -1.32
CA ASN A 211 19.85 -16.09 -0.96
C ASN A 211 18.38 -16.11 -1.45
N PRO A 212 17.96 -17.13 -2.22
CA PRO A 212 16.57 -17.26 -2.67
C PRO A 212 15.53 -17.14 -1.55
N THR A 213 15.85 -17.60 -0.34
CA THR A 213 14.92 -17.56 0.81
C THR A 213 14.74 -16.16 1.40
N ASP A 214 15.59 -15.20 1.04
CA ASP A 214 15.49 -13.82 1.55
C ASP A 214 14.48 -13.00 0.74
N ILE A 215 13.95 -13.52 -0.36
CA ILE A 215 12.94 -12.84 -1.18
C ILE A 215 11.55 -13.11 -0.63
N ASP A 216 10.80 -12.04 -0.31
CA ASP A 216 9.48 -12.14 0.30
C ASP A 216 8.34 -12.02 -0.74
N TYR A 217 8.60 -11.32 -1.85
CA TYR A 217 7.59 -11.05 -2.86
C TYR A 217 8.18 -10.96 -4.27
N ILE A 218 7.44 -11.44 -5.27
CA ILE A 218 7.79 -11.32 -6.69
C ILE A 218 6.67 -10.61 -7.47
N ILE A 219 7.05 -9.57 -8.20
CA ILE A 219 6.18 -8.88 -9.16
C ILE A 219 6.67 -9.19 -10.56
N GLU A 220 5.80 -9.73 -11.39
CA GLU A 220 6.12 -10.16 -12.74
C GLU A 220 5.45 -9.20 -13.75
N THR A 221 6.21 -8.69 -14.72
CA THR A 221 5.80 -7.56 -15.59
C THR A 221 6.04 -7.78 -17.09
N SER A 222 6.13 -9.04 -17.52
CA SER A 222 6.18 -9.41 -18.94
C SER A 222 4.92 -9.00 -19.68
N GLU A 223 5.00 -9.02 -21.01
CA GLU A 223 3.87 -8.72 -21.89
C GLU A 223 2.77 -9.80 -21.84
N GLU A 224 3.16 -11.07 -21.62
CA GLU A 224 2.26 -12.21 -21.77
C GLU A 224 1.28 -12.36 -20.59
N ALA A 225 -0.02 -12.43 -20.91
CA ALA A 225 -1.08 -12.73 -19.95
C ALA A 225 -1.39 -14.23 -19.97
N ILE A 226 -0.92 -14.97 -18.97
CA ILE A 226 -1.09 -16.42 -18.89
C ILE A 226 -2.45 -16.75 -18.27
N GLY A 227 -3.18 -17.71 -18.85
CA GLY A 227 -4.42 -18.22 -18.27
C GLY A 227 -5.16 -19.17 -19.20
N ASP A 228 -6.33 -19.62 -18.78
CA ASP A 228 -7.20 -20.49 -19.55
C ASP A 228 -8.42 -19.73 -20.11
N MET A 229 -9.36 -20.44 -20.75
CA MET A 229 -10.58 -19.88 -21.32
C MET A 229 -11.50 -19.22 -20.29
N ASN A 230 -11.43 -19.65 -19.03
CA ASN A 230 -12.26 -19.16 -17.93
C ASN A 230 -11.62 -17.94 -17.26
N GLN A 231 -10.29 -17.88 -17.20
CA GLN A 231 -9.56 -16.79 -16.55
C GLN A 231 -8.28 -16.42 -17.33
N ARG A 232 -8.45 -15.69 -18.44
CA ARG A 232 -7.34 -15.12 -19.22
C ARG A 232 -6.55 -14.13 -18.35
N GLY A 233 -5.29 -14.43 -18.06
CA GLY A 233 -4.42 -13.64 -17.17
C GLY A 233 -4.38 -14.09 -15.70
N GLY A 234 -5.04 -15.20 -15.33
CA GLY A 234 -5.03 -15.76 -13.97
C GLY A 234 -3.94 -16.80 -13.67
N GLY A 235 -3.01 -17.04 -14.61
CA GLY A 235 -2.05 -18.15 -14.58
C GLY A 235 -0.90 -18.02 -13.56
N ASN A 236 -0.74 -16.87 -12.91
CA ASN A 236 0.26 -16.58 -11.87
C ASN A 236 1.70 -16.94 -12.29
N LEU A 237 2.18 -16.27 -13.34
CA LEU A 237 3.54 -16.41 -13.85
C LEU A 237 4.59 -16.07 -12.78
N ALA A 238 4.32 -15.07 -11.94
CA ALA A 238 5.17 -14.66 -10.82
C ALA A 238 5.48 -15.85 -9.89
N LYS A 239 4.45 -16.58 -9.44
CA LYS A 239 4.65 -17.78 -8.62
C LYS A 239 5.32 -18.90 -9.40
N ALA A 240 4.99 -19.09 -10.67
CA ALA A 240 5.62 -20.12 -11.49
C ALA A 240 7.14 -19.88 -11.65
N ILE A 241 7.56 -18.62 -11.77
CA ILE A 241 8.98 -18.23 -11.78
C ILE A 241 9.61 -18.44 -10.40
N GLY A 242 8.94 -17.97 -9.33
CA GLY A 242 9.41 -18.14 -7.96
C GLY A 242 9.61 -19.61 -7.57
N GLU A 243 8.69 -20.49 -7.97
CA GLU A 243 8.79 -21.95 -7.79
C GLU A 243 10.05 -22.50 -8.49
N ALA A 244 10.24 -22.15 -9.77
CA ALA A 244 11.36 -22.65 -10.57
C ALA A 244 12.73 -22.17 -10.07
N VAL A 245 12.79 -21.00 -9.42
CA VAL A 245 14.03 -20.46 -8.83
C VAL A 245 14.25 -20.95 -7.39
N GLY A 246 13.20 -21.40 -6.70
CA GLY A 246 13.28 -21.82 -5.30
C GLY A 246 13.12 -20.67 -4.29
N LEU A 247 12.31 -19.65 -4.62
CA LEU A 247 11.97 -18.55 -3.71
C LEU A 247 10.96 -19.02 -2.65
N ALA A 248 11.39 -19.88 -1.72
CA ALA A 248 10.51 -20.62 -0.81
C ALA A 248 9.59 -19.74 0.08
N ASN A 249 10.04 -18.53 0.41
CA ASN A 249 9.29 -17.58 1.25
C ASN A 249 8.48 -16.56 0.44
N ALA A 250 8.62 -16.55 -0.89
CA ALA A 250 7.98 -15.56 -1.72
C ALA A 250 6.54 -15.93 -2.07
N THR A 251 5.65 -14.96 -2.02
CA THR A 251 4.41 -14.97 -2.82
C THR A 251 4.52 -13.95 -3.95
N GLY A 252 3.54 -13.84 -4.85
CA GLY A 252 3.69 -12.94 -5.98
C GLY A 252 2.43 -12.67 -6.79
N VAL A 253 2.59 -11.72 -7.70
CA VAL A 253 1.52 -11.22 -8.58
C VAL A 253 2.04 -10.88 -9.98
N ASP A 254 1.17 -11.12 -10.95
CA ASP A 254 1.35 -10.68 -12.33
C ASP A 254 0.80 -9.27 -12.49
N MET A 255 1.63 -8.34 -12.94
CA MET A 255 1.26 -6.95 -13.17
C MET A 255 1.42 -6.62 -14.66
N ARG A 256 0.30 -6.31 -15.31
CA ARG A 256 0.25 -6.04 -16.75
C ARG A 256 0.02 -4.57 -17.02
N GLY A 257 0.90 -3.98 -17.82
CA GLY A 257 0.83 -2.58 -18.24
C GLY A 257 1.59 -2.31 -19.54
N PHE A 258 1.80 -3.35 -20.36
CA PHE A 258 2.61 -3.29 -21.59
C PHE A 258 3.98 -2.61 -21.34
N CYS A 259 4.40 -1.67 -22.18
CA CYS A 259 5.65 -0.92 -21.99
C CYS A 259 5.71 -0.13 -20.67
N ALA A 260 4.59 0.19 -20.01
CA ALA A 260 4.62 0.84 -18.70
C ALA A 260 4.70 -0.15 -17.54
N GLY A 261 4.45 -1.45 -17.80
CA GLY A 261 4.33 -2.51 -16.79
C GLY A 261 5.49 -2.55 -15.80
N PRO A 262 6.76 -2.52 -16.25
CA PRO A 262 7.87 -2.58 -15.31
C PRO A 262 8.01 -1.35 -14.40
N VAL A 263 7.63 -0.15 -14.85
CA VAL A 263 7.68 1.04 -13.99
C VAL A 263 6.52 1.06 -13.00
N HIS A 264 5.34 0.55 -13.39
CA HIS A 264 4.28 0.20 -12.43
C HIS A 264 4.80 -0.80 -11.39
N GLY A 265 5.48 -1.86 -11.84
CA GLY A 265 6.06 -2.86 -10.96
C GLY A 265 7.12 -2.28 -10.02
N LEU A 266 7.97 -1.38 -10.49
CA LEU A 266 9.00 -0.71 -9.69
C LEU A 266 8.39 0.18 -8.60
N VAL A 267 7.37 0.97 -8.96
CA VAL A 267 6.64 1.81 -8.00
C VAL A 267 5.91 0.97 -6.96
N ASN A 268 5.27 -0.14 -7.37
CA ASN A 268 4.59 -1.04 -6.44
C ASN A 268 5.57 -1.79 -5.53
N ALA A 269 6.67 -2.31 -6.07
CA ALA A 269 7.73 -2.94 -5.28
C ALA A 269 8.30 -1.96 -4.25
N ALA A 270 8.61 -0.73 -4.66
CA ALA A 270 9.05 0.33 -3.75
C ALA A 270 8.01 0.61 -2.66
N SER A 271 6.74 0.73 -3.03
CA SER A 271 5.66 0.99 -2.07
C SER A 271 5.49 -0.14 -1.05
N LEU A 272 5.60 -1.41 -1.48
CA LEU A 272 5.51 -2.59 -0.62
C LEU A 272 6.69 -2.70 0.36
N VAL A 273 7.90 -2.34 -0.09
CA VAL A 273 9.07 -2.30 0.79
C VAL A 273 8.98 -1.14 1.77
N GLN A 274 8.59 0.04 1.28
CA GLN A 274 8.49 1.25 2.09
C GLN A 274 7.39 1.16 3.16
N SER A 275 6.30 0.44 2.88
CA SER A 275 5.24 0.20 3.85
C SER A 275 5.64 -0.78 4.96
N GLY A 276 6.77 -1.49 4.80
CA GLY A 276 7.24 -2.51 5.75
C GLY A 276 6.54 -3.86 5.62
N ILE A 277 5.67 -4.04 4.61
CA ILE A 277 4.99 -5.32 4.36
C ILE A 277 6.00 -6.40 3.95
N PHE A 278 6.97 -6.04 3.11
CA PHE A 278 8.03 -6.93 2.63
C PHE A 278 9.39 -6.26 2.76
N ASN A 279 10.46 -7.05 2.94
CA ASN A 279 11.83 -6.52 3.04
C ASN A 279 12.53 -6.53 1.68
N ASN A 280 12.31 -7.59 0.90
CA ASN A 280 12.92 -7.81 -0.41
C ASN A 280 11.85 -8.19 -1.42
N VAL A 281 11.67 -7.32 -2.41
CA VAL A 281 10.75 -7.53 -3.53
C VAL A 281 11.55 -7.61 -4.82
N VAL A 282 11.38 -8.70 -5.56
CA VAL A 282 11.95 -8.86 -6.89
C VAL A 282 10.92 -8.44 -7.93
N LEU A 283 11.33 -7.53 -8.81
CA LEU A 283 10.63 -7.22 -10.05
C LEU A 283 11.27 -8.01 -11.19
N VAL A 284 10.49 -8.76 -11.97
CA VAL A 284 11.00 -9.60 -13.06
C VAL A 284 10.18 -9.42 -14.34
N GLY A 285 10.79 -9.66 -15.50
CA GLY A 285 10.10 -9.78 -16.78
C GLY A 285 10.89 -10.66 -17.76
N GLY A 286 10.20 -11.57 -18.43
CA GLY A 286 10.69 -12.50 -19.45
C GLY A 286 10.30 -12.07 -20.87
N GLY A 287 10.99 -12.60 -21.87
CA GLY A 287 10.76 -12.26 -23.28
C GLY A 287 9.48 -12.86 -23.86
N SER A 288 9.00 -12.30 -24.97
CA SER A 288 7.86 -12.76 -25.75
C SER A 288 8.25 -13.04 -27.20
N SER A 289 7.83 -14.20 -27.73
CA SER A 289 7.98 -14.56 -29.14
C SER A 289 7.17 -13.66 -30.07
N ALA A 290 6.03 -13.13 -29.62
CA ALA A 290 5.17 -12.25 -30.41
C ALA A 290 5.88 -10.95 -30.84
N LYS A 291 6.95 -10.58 -30.15
CA LYS A 291 7.76 -9.40 -30.50
C LYS A 291 8.93 -9.68 -31.42
N LEU A 292 9.22 -10.95 -31.71
CA LEU A 292 10.31 -11.30 -32.61
C LEU A 292 9.94 -11.03 -34.07
N GLY A 293 10.84 -10.37 -34.79
CA GLY A 293 10.72 -10.12 -36.23
C GLY A 293 9.53 -9.24 -36.64
N MET A 294 8.94 -8.47 -35.73
CA MET A 294 7.77 -7.64 -36.01
C MET A 294 7.98 -6.71 -37.22
N ASN A 295 9.14 -6.07 -37.32
CA ASN A 295 9.56 -5.14 -38.38
C ASN A 295 10.56 -5.77 -39.38
N SER A 296 10.67 -7.09 -39.40
CA SER A 296 11.63 -7.82 -40.26
C SER A 296 11.50 -7.51 -41.76
N LYS A 297 10.28 -7.25 -42.25
CA LYS A 297 10.04 -6.82 -43.64
C LYS A 297 10.78 -5.52 -43.99
N ASP A 298 10.71 -4.53 -43.11
CA ASP A 298 11.35 -3.23 -43.31
C ASP A 298 12.87 -3.31 -43.17
N HIS A 299 13.37 -4.17 -42.28
CA HIS A 299 14.80 -4.44 -42.13
C HIS A 299 15.39 -5.00 -43.44
N ILE A 300 14.76 -6.04 -43.98
CA ILE A 300 15.16 -6.67 -45.25
C ILE A 300 15.09 -5.66 -46.40
N ALA A 301 13.98 -4.90 -46.50
CA ALA A 301 13.81 -3.88 -47.55
C ALA A 301 14.90 -2.80 -47.53
N LYS A 302 15.52 -2.56 -46.37
CA LYS A 302 16.61 -1.59 -46.17
C LYS A 302 18.00 -2.21 -46.15
N GLY A 303 18.13 -3.52 -46.43
CA GLY A 303 19.41 -4.22 -46.43
C GLY A 303 20.05 -4.35 -45.04
N CYS A 304 19.24 -4.25 -43.98
CA CYS A 304 19.67 -4.39 -42.59
C CYS A 304 19.47 -5.86 -42.15
N PRO A 305 20.39 -6.47 -41.39
CA PRO A 305 20.08 -7.74 -40.72
C PRO A 305 18.82 -7.59 -39.86
N VAL A 306 18.09 -8.68 -39.65
CA VAL A 306 16.92 -8.66 -38.77
C VAL A 306 17.41 -8.65 -37.32
N LEU A 307 17.32 -7.49 -36.68
CA LEU A 307 17.83 -7.25 -35.33
C LEU A 307 16.81 -7.57 -34.21
N GLU A 308 15.58 -7.90 -34.59
CA GLU A 308 14.48 -8.27 -33.67
C GLU A 308 14.44 -9.77 -33.38
N ASP A 309 15.60 -10.40 -33.36
CA ASP A 309 15.92 -11.80 -33.02
C ASP A 309 16.37 -11.96 -31.56
N MET A 310 16.17 -10.94 -30.72
CA MET A 310 16.55 -10.95 -29.31
C MET A 310 15.33 -10.91 -28.39
N LEU A 311 15.18 -11.94 -27.55
CA LEU A 311 14.28 -11.92 -26.40
C LEU A 311 15.01 -11.25 -25.24
N GLY A 312 14.44 -10.18 -24.70
CA GLY A 312 15.00 -9.44 -23.56
C GLY A 312 14.31 -9.84 -22.27
N SER A 313 15.08 -9.97 -21.20
CA SER A 313 14.56 -10.30 -19.87
C SER A 313 15.36 -9.60 -18.80
N PHE A 314 14.73 -9.35 -17.66
CA PHE A 314 15.36 -8.63 -16.57
C PHE A 314 14.87 -9.11 -15.21
N ALA A 315 15.68 -8.86 -14.19
CA ALA A 315 15.29 -8.92 -12.79
C ALA A 315 15.89 -7.71 -12.05
N VAL A 316 15.14 -7.09 -11.14
CA VAL A 316 15.59 -6.00 -10.28
C VAL A 316 15.18 -6.32 -8.85
N LEU A 317 16.12 -6.18 -7.91
CA LEU A 317 15.86 -6.38 -6.48
C LEU A 317 15.69 -5.02 -5.81
N ILE A 318 14.51 -4.82 -5.22
CA ILE A 318 14.16 -3.68 -4.40
C ILE A 318 14.17 -4.14 -2.94
N SER A 319 14.92 -3.42 -2.11
CA SER A 319 15.13 -3.78 -0.70
C SER A 319 14.93 -2.58 0.22
N ARG A 320 14.83 -2.84 1.53
CA ARG A 320 14.97 -1.79 2.55
C ARG A 320 16.26 -1.00 2.36
N ASN A 321 16.26 0.25 2.79
CA ASN A 321 17.40 1.13 2.65
C ASN A 321 18.62 0.55 3.39
N ASP A 322 19.72 0.39 2.67
CA ASP A 322 20.99 -0.12 3.18
C ASP A 322 22.04 0.98 3.36
N GLY A 323 21.66 2.25 3.17
CA GLY A 323 22.54 3.41 3.30
C GLY A 323 23.51 3.62 2.15
N VAL A 324 23.55 2.69 1.19
CA VAL A 324 24.59 2.65 0.17
C VAL A 324 23.99 2.63 -1.23
N SER A 325 22.99 1.78 -1.44
CA SER A 325 22.32 1.56 -2.70
C SER A 325 21.39 2.74 -3.04
N PRO A 326 21.28 3.14 -4.32
CA PRO A 326 20.47 4.28 -4.72
C PRO A 326 19.01 4.13 -4.29
N VAL A 327 18.42 5.23 -3.80
CA VAL A 327 17.05 5.27 -3.29
C VAL A 327 16.03 5.50 -4.41
N LEU A 328 14.88 4.86 -4.29
CA LEU A 328 13.69 5.10 -5.10
C LEU A 328 12.84 6.18 -4.41
N ARG A 329 12.80 7.38 -4.98
CA ARG A 329 12.08 8.55 -4.45
C ARG A 329 10.57 8.40 -4.71
N THR A 330 9.88 7.64 -3.85
CA THR A 330 8.43 7.41 -3.93
C THR A 330 7.57 8.66 -3.71
N ASP A 331 8.19 9.75 -3.25
CA ASP A 331 7.60 11.09 -3.21
C ASP A 331 7.68 11.84 -4.57
N ILE A 332 8.53 11.39 -5.49
CA ILE A 332 8.70 11.93 -6.85
C ILE A 332 8.23 10.89 -7.88
N ILE A 333 6.93 10.63 -7.89
CA ILE A 333 6.27 9.73 -8.86
C ILE A 333 5.42 10.54 -9.83
N GLY A 334 5.74 10.44 -11.12
CA GLY A 334 4.89 10.93 -12.19
C GLY A 334 3.80 9.93 -12.54
N LYS A 335 2.58 10.42 -12.78
CA LYS A 335 1.43 9.58 -13.08
C LYS A 335 0.59 10.18 -14.20
N HIS A 336 0.43 9.42 -15.27
CA HIS A 336 -0.55 9.73 -16.29
C HIS A 336 -1.94 9.43 -15.73
N LYS A 337 -2.78 10.46 -15.59
CA LYS A 337 -4.13 10.31 -15.07
C LYS A 337 -5.05 9.98 -16.23
N ILE A 338 -6.15 9.29 -15.96
CA ILE A 338 -7.23 9.08 -16.93
C ILE A 338 -7.67 10.41 -17.57
N ALA A 339 -7.69 11.50 -16.79
CA ALA A 339 -8.04 12.84 -17.25
C ALA A 339 -6.86 13.66 -17.85
N SER A 340 -5.64 13.13 -17.92
CA SER A 340 -4.46 13.85 -18.42
C SER A 340 -4.49 14.11 -19.93
N GLY A 341 -5.36 13.43 -20.68
CA GLY A 341 -5.39 13.49 -22.14
C GLY A 341 -4.21 12.74 -22.79
N SER A 342 -4.28 12.54 -24.11
CA SER A 342 -3.39 11.67 -24.87
C SER A 342 -2.31 12.41 -25.69
N SER A 343 -2.24 13.75 -25.62
CA SER A 343 -1.21 14.48 -26.37
C SER A 343 0.18 14.25 -25.77
N PRO A 344 1.25 14.14 -26.60
CA PRO A 344 2.61 13.92 -26.09
C PRO A 344 3.05 14.95 -25.05
N GLN A 345 2.64 16.21 -25.22
CA GLN A 345 2.92 17.27 -24.26
C GLN A 345 2.23 17.04 -22.91
N ALA A 346 0.96 16.62 -22.91
CA ALA A 346 0.21 16.38 -21.69
C ALA A 346 0.72 15.15 -20.94
N VAL A 347 1.14 14.12 -21.68
CA VAL A 347 1.79 12.93 -21.12
C VAL A 347 3.09 13.32 -20.40
N ILE A 348 4.01 14.02 -21.07
CA ILE A 348 5.28 14.47 -20.46
C ILE A 348 5.05 15.46 -19.31
N GLN A 349 4.05 16.33 -19.41
CA GLN A 349 3.67 17.20 -18.30
C GLN A 349 3.32 16.37 -17.06
N ALA A 350 2.46 15.36 -17.19
CA ALA A 350 1.97 14.56 -16.08
C ALA A 350 3.02 13.61 -15.48
N ILE A 351 3.84 12.99 -16.33
CA ILE A 351 4.80 11.96 -15.87
C ILE A 351 6.20 12.52 -15.64
N VAL A 352 6.57 13.70 -16.14
CA VAL A 352 7.91 14.27 -15.90
C VAL A 352 7.81 15.58 -15.13
N VAL A 353 7.04 16.53 -15.62
CA VAL A 353 7.12 17.91 -15.14
C VAL A 353 6.42 18.10 -13.79
N ASP A 354 5.17 17.66 -13.68
CA ASP A 354 4.35 17.78 -12.46
C ASP A 354 5.02 17.18 -11.21
N PRO A 355 5.57 15.95 -11.21
CA PRO A 355 6.20 15.38 -10.02
C PRO A 355 7.48 16.12 -9.60
N LEU A 356 8.24 16.67 -10.56
CA LEU A 356 9.44 17.47 -10.26
C LEU A 356 9.06 18.80 -9.62
N ILE A 357 8.08 19.53 -10.17
CA ILE A 357 7.57 20.79 -9.60
C ILE A 357 7.10 20.58 -8.16
N LYS A 358 6.30 19.53 -7.93
CA LYS A 358 5.75 19.23 -6.60
C LYS A 358 6.85 19.04 -5.55
N ASN A 359 8.04 18.63 -5.96
CA ASN A 359 9.20 18.40 -5.12
C ASN A 359 10.29 19.48 -5.27
N ASN A 360 9.94 20.65 -5.79
CA ASN A 360 10.84 21.80 -5.98
C ASN A 360 12.09 21.49 -6.82
N LEU A 361 11.95 20.59 -7.80
CA LEU A 361 13.01 20.27 -8.77
C LEU A 361 12.68 20.84 -10.14
N ARG A 362 13.72 21.25 -10.86
CA ARG A 362 13.68 21.62 -12.28
C ARG A 362 13.92 20.40 -13.15
N ILE A 363 13.52 20.47 -14.41
CA ILE A 363 13.81 19.43 -15.42
C ILE A 363 15.33 19.26 -15.58
N THR A 364 16.08 20.35 -15.41
CA THR A 364 17.55 20.36 -15.49
C THR A 364 18.25 19.81 -14.24
N ASP A 365 17.54 19.57 -13.13
CA ASP A 365 18.12 19.01 -11.89
C ASP A 365 18.15 17.47 -11.90
N ILE A 366 17.56 16.83 -12.90
CA ILE A 366 17.68 15.39 -13.18
C ILE A 366 18.85 15.21 -14.16
N ASP A 367 19.89 14.49 -13.74
CA ASP A 367 21.09 14.31 -14.56
C ASP A 367 20.85 13.40 -15.77
N MET A 368 19.94 12.43 -15.63
CA MET A 368 19.67 11.42 -16.65
C MET A 368 18.21 11.02 -16.73
N TYR A 369 17.64 11.05 -17.94
CA TYR A 369 16.31 10.51 -18.22
C TYR A 369 16.44 9.18 -18.96
N ALA A 370 15.67 8.18 -18.51
CA ALA A 370 15.56 6.87 -19.16
C ALA A 370 14.09 6.60 -19.54
N PRO A 371 13.63 7.14 -20.69
CA PRO A 371 12.33 6.84 -21.28
C PRO A 371 12.40 5.55 -22.10
N GLU A 372 11.70 5.49 -23.24
CA GLU A 372 11.74 4.35 -24.16
C GLU A 372 13.12 4.22 -24.83
N LEU A 373 13.99 3.33 -24.34
CA LEU A 373 15.38 3.10 -24.78
C LEU A 373 15.49 2.16 -26.00
N GLN A 374 14.50 2.19 -26.88
CA GLN A 374 14.47 1.35 -28.09
C GLN A 374 15.70 1.64 -28.96
N ASN A 375 16.33 0.57 -29.45
CA ASN A 375 17.49 0.70 -30.32
C ASN A 375 17.11 1.38 -31.66
N PRO A 376 17.71 2.53 -32.01
CA PRO A 376 17.38 3.26 -33.24
C PRO A 376 17.69 2.47 -34.51
N GLU A 377 18.63 1.53 -34.50
CA GLU A 377 18.89 0.66 -35.65
C GLU A 377 17.75 -0.32 -35.94
N ILE A 378 16.86 -0.53 -34.95
CA ILE A 378 15.65 -1.34 -35.12
C ILE A 378 14.49 -0.46 -35.61
N THR A 379 14.31 0.71 -34.99
CA THR A 379 13.11 1.55 -35.17
C THR A 379 13.19 2.50 -36.37
N ILE A 380 14.38 3.00 -36.74
CA ILE A 380 14.54 3.89 -37.91
C ILE A 380 14.23 3.14 -39.22
N PRO A 381 14.69 1.88 -39.43
CA PRO A 381 14.26 1.09 -40.57
C PRO A 381 12.74 0.87 -40.62
N ALA A 382 12.07 0.70 -39.49
CA ALA A 382 10.62 0.54 -39.42
C ALA A 382 9.82 1.86 -39.62
N GLY A 383 10.50 3.01 -39.75
CA GLY A 383 9.85 4.31 -39.91
C GLY A 383 9.39 4.97 -38.61
N ALA A 384 9.66 4.37 -37.45
CA ALA A 384 9.35 4.94 -36.13
C ALA A 384 10.36 6.01 -35.68
N GLY A 385 11.52 6.09 -36.33
CA GLY A 385 12.57 7.07 -36.02
C GLY A 385 13.36 6.74 -34.75
N ASP A 386 14.15 7.70 -34.26
CA ASP A 386 14.87 7.59 -32.98
C ASP A 386 13.94 7.96 -31.82
N VAL A 387 13.32 6.94 -31.24
CA VAL A 387 12.32 7.07 -30.18
C VAL A 387 12.87 7.65 -28.87
N PRO A 388 14.04 7.21 -28.35
CA PRO A 388 14.67 7.87 -27.20
C PRO A 388 14.90 9.38 -27.46
N LEU A 389 15.50 9.73 -28.61
CA LEU A 389 15.78 11.13 -28.94
C LEU A 389 14.52 11.99 -29.05
N ALA A 390 13.42 11.44 -29.60
CA ALA A 390 12.15 12.14 -29.65
C ALA A 390 11.60 12.46 -28.24
N ASN A 391 11.74 11.52 -27.28
CA ASN A 391 11.34 11.75 -25.89
C ASN A 391 12.22 12.83 -25.23
N TYR A 392 13.56 12.80 -25.41
CA TYR A 392 14.45 13.83 -24.85
C TYR A 392 14.16 15.22 -25.40
N LYS A 393 13.88 15.34 -26.70
CA LYS A 393 13.46 16.60 -27.32
C LYS A 393 12.16 17.12 -26.71
N MET A 394 11.20 16.25 -26.40
CA MET A 394 9.95 16.67 -25.76
C MET A 394 10.18 17.14 -24.33
N ILE A 395 10.97 16.42 -23.53
CA ILE A 395 11.34 16.83 -22.16
C ILE A 395 12.09 18.18 -22.19
N GLY A 396 13.08 18.33 -23.06
CA GLY A 396 13.82 19.57 -23.22
C GLY A 396 12.94 20.73 -23.74
N ALA A 397 11.99 20.46 -24.62
CA ALA A 397 11.02 21.47 -25.08
C ALA A 397 10.12 21.95 -23.92
N MET A 398 9.78 21.07 -22.97
CA MET A 398 9.09 21.47 -21.74
C MET A 398 9.97 22.35 -20.85
N ALA A 399 11.28 22.09 -20.77
CA ALA A 399 12.23 22.97 -20.08
C ALA A 399 12.33 24.35 -20.73
N VAL A 400 12.36 24.42 -22.07
CA VAL A 400 12.30 25.69 -22.82
C VAL A 400 11.00 26.46 -22.53
N LYS A 401 9.85 25.77 -22.58
CA LYS A 401 8.53 26.38 -22.31
C LYS A 401 8.45 26.97 -20.89
N ARG A 402 9.21 26.42 -19.95
CA ARG A 402 9.28 26.86 -18.56
C ARG A 402 10.37 27.89 -18.29
N GLY A 403 11.17 28.26 -19.30
CA GLY A 403 12.27 29.20 -19.14
C GLY A 403 13.47 28.64 -18.35
N GLU A 404 13.59 27.31 -18.23
CA GLU A 404 14.71 26.66 -17.53
C GLU A 404 15.96 26.57 -18.41
N ILE A 405 15.77 26.52 -19.74
CA ILE A 405 16.82 26.56 -20.76
C ILE A 405 16.34 27.40 -21.95
N GLU A 406 17.28 27.89 -22.76
CA GLU A 406 17.01 28.57 -24.02
C GLU A 406 16.75 27.56 -25.17
N LYS A 407 16.03 27.99 -26.22
CA LYS A 407 15.67 27.12 -27.36
C LYS A 407 16.89 26.55 -28.10
N ASN A 408 17.97 27.30 -28.19
CA ASN A 408 19.25 26.88 -28.79
C ASN A 408 19.97 25.78 -27.97
N GLN A 409 19.68 25.65 -26.67
CA GLN A 409 20.27 24.66 -25.75
C GLN A 409 19.57 23.28 -25.80
N LEU A 410 18.52 23.12 -26.63
CA LEU A 410 17.73 21.89 -26.67
C LEU A 410 18.53 20.65 -27.07
N LEU A 411 19.45 20.77 -28.03
CA LEU A 411 20.27 19.65 -28.47
C LEU A 411 21.32 19.27 -27.43
N ASP A 412 21.93 20.26 -26.78
CA ASP A 412 22.87 20.05 -25.68
C ASP A 412 22.18 19.37 -24.49
N PHE A 413 20.93 19.76 -24.20
CA PHE A 413 20.10 19.08 -23.21
C PHE A 413 19.92 17.59 -23.55
N CYS A 414 19.59 17.27 -24.80
CA CYS A 414 19.40 15.88 -25.24
C CYS A 414 20.71 15.06 -25.10
N GLN A 415 21.86 15.65 -25.42
CA GLN A 415 23.15 14.97 -25.29
C GLN A 415 23.58 14.76 -23.84
N LYS A 416 23.34 15.77 -22.99
CA LYS A 416 23.75 15.77 -21.59
C LYS A 416 22.85 14.90 -20.71
N HIS A 417 21.54 15.00 -20.88
CA HIS A 417 20.56 14.35 -20.02
C HIS A 417 19.96 13.07 -20.61
N GLY A 418 20.20 12.79 -21.90
CA GLY A 418 19.65 11.62 -22.59
C GLY A 418 20.63 10.46 -22.72
N MET A 419 20.12 9.24 -22.63
CA MET A 419 20.82 7.99 -22.90
C MET A 419 20.50 7.48 -24.31
N LEU A 420 21.49 6.95 -25.05
CA LEU A 420 21.20 6.31 -26.34
C LEU A 420 20.33 5.06 -26.14
N GLY A 421 19.42 4.82 -27.08
CA GLY A 421 18.67 3.57 -27.11
C GLY A 421 19.54 2.39 -27.53
N PHE A 422 19.42 1.28 -26.82
CA PHE A 422 20.15 0.04 -27.08
C PHE A 422 19.29 -1.22 -26.84
N ALA A 423 18.09 -1.06 -26.28
CA ALA A 423 17.23 -2.17 -25.92
C ALA A 423 16.56 -2.81 -27.16
N PRO A 424 16.37 -4.14 -27.17
CA PRO A 424 15.57 -4.80 -28.19
C PRO A 424 14.08 -4.41 -28.07
N THR A 425 13.30 -4.62 -29.14
CA THR A 425 11.87 -4.25 -29.21
C THR A 425 10.97 -5.27 -28.50
N GLN A 426 11.19 -5.51 -27.21
CA GLN A 426 10.35 -6.34 -26.34
C GLN A 426 9.60 -5.39 -25.43
N GLY A 427 8.30 -5.15 -25.56
CA GLY A 427 7.69 -3.89 -25.11
C GLY A 427 7.94 -3.51 -23.65
N HIS A 428 7.96 -4.48 -22.72
CA HIS A 428 8.35 -4.25 -21.32
C HIS A 428 9.82 -3.83 -21.15
N ILE A 429 10.73 -4.23 -22.04
CA ILE A 429 12.16 -3.98 -21.94
C ILE A 429 12.57 -2.52 -22.20
N PRO A 430 12.20 -1.82 -23.28
CA PRO A 430 12.62 -0.44 -23.49
C PRO A 430 12.16 0.58 -22.45
N SER A 431 11.35 0.21 -21.46
CA SER A 431 10.71 1.08 -20.45
C SER A 431 11.66 1.75 -19.43
N GLY A 432 12.91 2.03 -19.83
CA GLY A 432 13.95 2.59 -18.99
C GLY A 432 14.64 1.58 -18.05
N ILE A 433 14.05 0.40 -17.84
CA ILE A 433 14.58 -0.67 -16.98
C ILE A 433 16.02 -1.10 -17.32
N PRO A 434 16.44 -1.24 -18.59
CA PRO A 434 17.80 -1.63 -18.95
C PRO A 434 18.86 -0.60 -18.54
N ALA A 435 18.45 0.64 -18.25
CA ALA A 435 19.36 1.66 -17.74
C ALA A 435 19.63 1.51 -16.24
N ILE A 436 18.84 0.76 -15.47
CA ILE A 436 18.97 0.71 -14.01
C ILE A 436 20.38 0.29 -13.58
N GLY A 437 20.97 -0.75 -14.17
CA GLY A 437 22.34 -1.17 -13.87
C GLY A 437 23.35 -0.04 -14.11
N HIS A 438 23.27 0.62 -15.26
CA HIS A 438 24.12 1.75 -15.64
C HIS A 438 23.92 2.98 -14.74
N ILE A 439 22.68 3.23 -14.31
CA ILE A 439 22.32 4.32 -13.39
C ILE A 439 22.90 4.04 -12.01
N VAL A 440 22.72 2.82 -11.48
CA VAL A 440 23.25 2.42 -10.18
C VAL A 440 24.78 2.56 -10.16
N ASP A 441 25.45 2.08 -11.20
CA ASP A 441 26.89 2.24 -11.36
C ASP A 441 27.34 3.70 -11.45
N SER A 442 26.62 4.51 -12.22
CA SER A 442 26.94 5.93 -12.39
C SER A 442 26.75 6.73 -11.10
N ILE A 443 25.72 6.41 -10.30
CA ILE A 443 25.49 6.98 -8.97
C ILE A 443 26.59 6.55 -8.00
N ARG A 444 26.92 5.24 -7.95
CA ARG A 444 28.00 4.71 -7.10
C ARG A 444 29.37 5.30 -7.47
N ALA A 445 29.59 5.58 -8.75
CA ALA A 445 30.78 6.26 -9.26
C ALA A 445 30.73 7.79 -9.12
N ASN A 446 29.70 8.36 -8.47
CA ASN A 446 29.49 9.80 -8.30
C ASN A 446 29.44 10.61 -9.61
N LYS A 447 29.10 9.98 -10.74
CA LYS A 447 28.96 10.64 -12.05
C LYS A 447 27.64 11.39 -12.19
N ILE A 448 26.58 10.88 -11.56
CA ILE A 448 25.25 11.48 -11.53
C ILE A 448 24.68 11.41 -10.10
N GLN A 449 23.75 12.29 -9.78
CA GLN A 449 23.02 12.33 -8.51
C GLN A 449 21.59 11.79 -8.67
N ARG A 450 20.92 12.12 -9.78
CA ARG A 450 19.52 11.77 -10.01
C ARG A 450 19.30 11.24 -11.42
N ALA A 451 18.57 10.15 -11.52
CA ALA A 451 18.04 9.65 -12.77
C ALA A 451 16.53 9.47 -12.66
N MET A 452 15.82 9.59 -13.78
CA MET A 452 14.37 9.38 -13.82
C MET A 452 14.03 8.28 -14.82
N ILE A 453 13.47 7.19 -14.30
CA ILE A 453 12.94 6.08 -15.12
C ILE A 453 11.52 6.43 -15.53
N ILE A 454 11.22 6.31 -16.82
CA ILE A 454 9.92 6.67 -17.38
C ILE A 454 9.38 5.50 -18.20
N GLY A 455 8.30 4.90 -17.71
CA GLY A 455 7.53 3.89 -18.42
C GLY A 455 6.36 4.58 -19.10
N LYS A 456 6.24 4.40 -20.42
CA LYS A 456 5.14 4.96 -21.20
C LYS A 456 4.61 3.87 -22.13
N GLY A 457 3.34 3.52 -21.95
CA GLY A 457 2.61 2.61 -22.83
C GLY A 457 2.10 3.34 -24.06
N SER A 458 2.25 2.73 -25.24
CA SER A 458 1.54 3.16 -26.44
C SER A 458 0.02 2.94 -26.30
N LEU A 459 -0.75 3.39 -27.29
CA LEU A 459 -2.17 3.05 -27.40
C LEU A 459 -2.38 1.53 -27.29
N PHE A 460 -3.32 1.12 -26.43
CA PHE A 460 -3.63 -0.29 -26.23
C PHE A 460 -4.38 -0.87 -27.44
N LEU A 461 -3.71 -1.74 -28.19
CA LEU A 461 -4.29 -2.39 -29.38
C LEU A 461 -5.43 -3.36 -29.07
N GLY A 462 -5.62 -3.70 -27.79
CA GLY A 462 -6.78 -4.46 -27.30
C GLY A 462 -8.12 -3.72 -27.47
N ARG A 463 -8.11 -2.46 -27.92
CA ARG A 463 -9.31 -1.63 -28.21
C ARG A 463 -10.27 -1.47 -27.04
N MET A 464 -9.77 -1.57 -25.80
CA MET A 464 -10.54 -1.30 -24.59
C MET A 464 -10.49 0.19 -24.21
N THR A 465 -9.45 0.91 -24.66
CA THR A 465 -9.26 2.35 -24.43
C THR A 465 -8.37 2.94 -25.51
N ASP A 466 -8.53 4.24 -25.79
CA ASP A 466 -7.66 5.07 -26.62
C ASP A 466 -6.69 5.92 -25.80
N LEU A 467 -6.62 5.68 -24.49
CA LEU A 467 -5.69 6.35 -23.59
C LEU A 467 -4.29 5.74 -23.67
N PHE A 468 -3.29 6.59 -23.43
CA PHE A 468 -1.94 6.17 -23.10
C PHE A 468 -1.89 5.76 -21.63
N ASP A 469 -0.87 5.00 -21.27
CA ASP A 469 -0.49 4.78 -19.88
C ASP A 469 0.92 5.29 -19.64
N GLY A 470 1.24 5.68 -18.41
CA GLY A 470 2.59 6.08 -18.09
C GLY A 470 2.82 6.43 -16.64
N LEU A 471 3.93 5.93 -16.11
CA LEU A 471 4.45 6.20 -14.79
C LEU A 471 5.93 6.57 -14.87
N SER A 472 6.41 7.26 -13.84
CA SER A 472 7.82 7.52 -13.67
C SER A 472 8.20 7.55 -12.20
N ILE A 473 9.48 7.32 -11.93
CA ILE A 473 10.05 7.43 -10.59
C ILE A 473 11.49 7.92 -10.68
N VAL A 474 11.89 8.75 -9.71
CA VAL A 474 13.28 9.21 -9.59
C VAL A 474 14.09 8.21 -8.76
N ILE A 475 15.26 7.84 -9.28
CA ILE A 475 16.34 7.17 -8.57
C ILE A 475 17.33 8.25 -8.15
N GLU A 476 17.66 8.30 -6.87
CA GLU A 476 18.57 9.31 -6.31
C GLU A 476 19.72 8.64 -5.56
N LYS A 477 20.89 9.30 -5.56
CA LYS A 477 22.01 8.91 -4.73
C LYS A 477 21.56 8.80 -3.26
N ASN A 478 21.91 7.68 -2.64
CA ASN A 478 21.66 7.50 -1.22
C ASN A 478 22.42 8.56 -0.42
N PRO A 479 21.75 9.31 0.48
CA PRO A 479 22.44 10.29 1.32
C PRO A 479 23.40 9.66 2.33
N GLY A 480 23.38 8.34 2.52
CA GLY A 480 24.17 7.66 3.55
C GLY A 480 23.56 7.75 4.94
N GLU A 481 22.42 8.45 5.06
CA GLU A 481 21.62 8.53 6.27
C GLU A 481 20.81 7.24 6.42
N LEU A 482 21.48 6.19 6.88
CA LEU A 482 20.80 5.15 7.62
C LEU A 482 20.29 5.80 8.90
N LYS A 483 19.02 5.64 9.22
CA LYS A 483 18.64 5.75 10.64
C LYS A 483 19.47 4.68 11.36
N ASP A 484 20.37 5.12 12.23
CA ASP A 484 21.34 4.25 12.88
C ASP A 484 20.67 3.00 13.47
N THR A 485 21.01 1.86 12.90
CA THR A 485 20.73 0.53 13.43
C THR A 485 21.83 0.26 14.46
N VAL A 486 21.66 0.71 15.71
CA VAL A 486 22.71 0.55 16.75
C VAL A 486 22.67 -0.87 17.31
N THR A 487 23.61 -1.70 16.84
CA THR A 487 23.92 -3.00 17.44
C THR A 487 24.90 -2.83 18.62
N VAL A 488 24.34 -2.87 19.83
CA VAL A 488 24.86 -3.36 21.13
C VAL A 488 26.22 -2.86 21.68
N ALA A 489 26.17 -2.19 22.83
CA ALA A 489 26.96 -2.56 24.01
C ALA A 489 26.21 -2.19 25.30
N GLN A 490 26.01 -3.17 26.19
CA GLN A 490 25.57 -2.96 27.57
C GLN A 490 26.48 -1.95 28.26
N GLN A 491 26.02 -0.73 28.51
CA GLN A 491 26.59 0.12 29.55
C GLN A 491 25.49 0.97 30.19
N ASP A 492 25.37 0.82 31.51
CA ASP A 492 24.59 1.66 32.40
C ASP A 492 24.93 3.14 32.19
N VAL A 493 24.07 3.89 31.50
CA VAL A 493 24.14 5.35 31.46
C VAL A 493 22.75 5.90 31.72
N LYS A 494 22.59 6.55 32.87
CA LYS A 494 21.44 7.43 33.16
C LYS A 494 21.46 8.58 32.15
N GLU A 495 20.53 8.60 31.20
CA GLU A 495 20.34 9.72 30.29
C GLU A 495 19.69 10.92 31.00
N GLU A 496 20.27 12.10 30.80
CA GLU A 496 19.68 13.39 31.19
C GLU A 496 18.42 13.67 30.36
N LYS A 497 17.30 13.94 31.06
CA LYS A 497 15.97 14.20 30.49
C LYS A 497 15.95 15.50 29.65
N LYS A 498 15.91 15.40 28.33
CA LYS A 498 15.70 16.53 27.39
C LYS A 498 14.24 16.64 26.96
N GLY A 499 13.37 17.31 27.72
CA GLY A 499 11.97 17.59 27.32
C GLY A 499 10.92 16.67 27.94
N ILE A 500 9.70 16.68 27.40
CA ILE A 500 8.56 15.91 27.93
C ILE A 500 8.68 14.47 27.47
N THR A 501 8.61 13.52 28.40
CA THR A 501 8.80 12.10 28.10
C THR A 501 7.53 11.31 28.41
N ILE A 502 6.92 10.67 27.41
CA ILE A 502 5.70 9.88 27.58
C ILE A 502 6.04 8.39 27.46
N GLY A 503 5.61 7.58 28.42
CA GLY A 503 5.70 6.13 28.33
C GLY A 503 4.58 5.56 27.47
N LEU A 504 4.89 4.62 26.58
CA LEU A 504 3.90 3.82 25.85
C LEU A 504 4.08 2.35 26.20
N THR A 505 3.05 1.72 26.77
CA THR A 505 3.09 0.27 27.02
C THR A 505 2.78 -0.51 25.74
N ILE A 506 3.48 -1.60 25.52
CA ILE A 506 3.27 -2.52 24.39
C ILE A 506 3.05 -3.96 24.87
N GLY A 507 2.39 -4.77 24.05
CA GLY A 507 2.05 -6.17 24.37
C GLY A 507 0.62 -6.32 24.90
N GLY A 508 -0.08 -7.36 24.45
CA GLY A 508 -1.50 -7.62 24.79
C GLY A 508 -2.54 -6.90 23.91
N GLY A 509 -2.10 -6.23 22.84
CA GLY A 509 -2.97 -5.58 21.85
C GLY A 509 -3.45 -6.53 20.74
N GLU A 510 -4.52 -6.15 20.05
CA GLU A 510 -5.05 -6.84 18.86
C GLU A 510 -4.33 -6.40 17.57
N ILE A 511 -3.42 -5.42 17.70
CA ILE A 511 -2.55 -4.89 16.66
C ILE A 511 -1.09 -5.23 16.96
N GLY A 512 -0.25 -5.30 15.93
CA GLY A 512 1.18 -5.55 16.09
C GLY A 512 1.86 -4.42 16.86
N PHE A 513 2.88 -4.73 17.66
CA PHE A 513 3.65 -3.70 18.38
C PHE A 513 4.31 -2.70 17.41
N GLU A 514 4.61 -3.10 16.18
CA GLU A 514 5.10 -2.22 15.11
C GLU A 514 4.14 -1.04 14.81
N ASP A 515 2.82 -1.28 14.83
CA ASP A 515 1.83 -0.22 14.66
C ASP A 515 1.82 0.74 15.85
N MET A 516 2.07 0.22 17.06
CA MET A 516 2.19 1.02 18.28
C MET A 516 3.45 1.91 18.23
N LEU A 517 4.58 1.34 17.78
CA LEU A 517 5.83 2.08 17.55
C LEU A 517 5.66 3.12 16.43
N SER A 518 4.91 2.81 15.38
CA SER A 518 4.56 3.77 14.32
C SER A 518 3.76 4.95 14.87
N GLY A 519 2.79 4.71 15.77
CA GLY A 519 2.06 5.77 16.47
C GLY A 519 2.98 6.66 17.33
N ALA A 520 3.89 6.05 18.10
CA ALA A 520 4.91 6.79 18.86
C ALA A 520 5.79 7.65 17.95
N ARG A 521 6.21 7.09 16.81
CA ARG A 521 7.06 7.78 15.82
C ARG A 521 6.36 8.99 15.22
N GLN A 522 5.09 8.86 14.87
CA GLN A 522 4.29 9.98 14.37
C GLN A 522 4.16 11.10 15.41
N ALA A 523 4.00 10.76 16.69
CA ALA A 523 3.89 11.76 17.76
C ALA A 523 5.20 12.55 17.94
N VAL A 524 6.34 11.87 18.01
CA VAL A 524 7.66 12.50 18.16
C VAL A 524 8.04 13.33 16.92
N GLN A 525 7.72 12.85 15.70
CA GLN A 525 7.96 13.61 14.48
C GLN A 525 7.14 14.91 14.42
N ALA A 526 5.91 14.89 14.94
CA ALA A 526 5.06 16.08 14.99
C ALA A 526 5.50 17.09 16.06
N ASN A 527 6.21 16.66 17.10
CA ASN A 527 6.58 17.47 18.26
C ASN A 527 8.06 17.28 18.66
N ARG A 528 8.92 18.24 18.29
CA ARG A 528 10.37 18.16 18.53
C ARG A 528 10.80 18.09 20.00
N ASP A 529 9.95 18.54 20.93
CA ASP A 529 10.23 18.56 22.37
C ASP A 529 9.60 17.37 23.13
N LEU A 530 9.07 16.39 22.38
CA LEU A 530 8.43 15.18 22.90
C LEU A 530 9.34 13.98 22.71
N ASN A 531 9.66 13.29 23.80
CA ASN A 531 10.27 11.97 23.79
C ASN A 531 9.21 10.91 24.14
N VAL A 532 9.39 9.71 23.59
CA VAL A 532 8.59 8.55 23.96
C VAL A 532 9.52 7.44 24.41
N VAL A 533 9.17 6.75 25.50
CA VAL A 533 9.84 5.51 25.92
C VAL A 533 8.85 4.37 25.84
N ILE A 534 9.33 3.18 25.53
CA ILE A 534 8.50 2.00 25.36
C ILE A 534 8.62 1.11 26.59
N ILE A 535 7.52 0.55 27.06
CA ILE A 535 7.49 -0.33 28.22
C ILE A 535 6.86 -1.66 27.81
N GLY A 536 7.65 -2.73 27.82
CA GLY A 536 7.24 -4.07 27.38
C GLY A 536 8.30 -4.75 26.54
N GLN A 537 7.95 -5.90 25.95
CA GLN A 537 8.86 -6.67 25.09
C GLN A 537 8.72 -6.23 23.63
N CYS A 538 9.67 -5.41 23.16
CA CYS A 538 9.93 -5.22 21.74
C CYS A 538 11.40 -4.96 21.47
N ASN A 539 11.80 -5.21 20.22
CA ASN A 539 13.07 -4.75 19.69
C ASN A 539 12.81 -3.42 18.98
N SER A 540 12.98 -2.31 19.70
CA SER A 540 12.93 -0.96 19.12
C SER A 540 14.30 -0.30 19.27
N GLU A 541 14.86 0.14 18.16
CA GLU A 541 16.10 0.93 18.13
C GLU A 541 15.82 2.44 18.10
N GLU A 542 14.56 2.85 17.91
CA GLU A 542 14.14 4.25 17.81
C GLU A 542 13.74 4.88 19.15
N PHE A 543 13.36 4.05 20.13
CA PHE A 543 12.91 4.51 21.44
C PHE A 543 13.61 3.72 22.54
N THR A 544 13.86 4.37 23.67
CA THR A 544 14.35 3.68 24.88
C THR A 544 13.31 2.66 25.32
N VAL A 545 13.68 1.37 25.34
CA VAL A 545 12.80 0.27 25.76
C VAL A 545 13.13 -0.14 27.19
N TYR A 546 12.11 -0.11 28.05
CA TYR A 546 12.12 -0.73 29.37
C TYR A 546 11.46 -2.10 29.24
N ALA A 547 12.30 -3.14 29.20
CA ALA A 547 11.86 -4.51 29.03
C ALA A 547 10.94 -4.95 30.18
N ALA A 548 9.77 -5.50 29.83
CA ALA A 548 8.81 -6.05 30.78
C ALA A 548 7.97 -7.16 30.14
N ASP A 549 7.97 -8.33 30.76
CA ASP A 549 7.69 -9.60 30.06
C ASP A 549 6.21 -10.02 30.15
N ASN A 550 5.45 -9.39 31.04
CA ASN A 550 4.04 -9.66 31.30
C ASN A 550 3.33 -8.41 31.84
N GLU A 551 2.00 -8.44 31.92
CA GLU A 551 1.18 -7.29 32.35
C GLU A 551 1.59 -6.75 33.73
N GLU A 552 1.94 -7.64 34.67
CA GLU A 552 2.36 -7.25 36.02
C GLU A 552 3.73 -6.55 36.00
N ALA A 553 4.68 -7.05 35.22
CA ALA A 553 5.99 -6.41 35.02
C ALA A 553 5.85 -5.06 34.30
N ILE A 554 4.97 -4.96 33.30
CA ILE A 554 4.67 -3.70 32.60
C ILE A 554 4.10 -2.69 33.59
N ARG A 555 3.17 -3.12 34.45
CA ARG A 555 2.57 -2.28 35.49
C ARG A 555 3.61 -1.78 36.50
N GLN A 556 4.42 -2.68 37.06
CA GLN A 556 5.46 -2.33 38.03
C GLN A 556 6.49 -1.36 37.44
N THR A 557 6.94 -1.63 36.21
CA THR A 557 7.90 -0.77 35.49
C THR A 557 7.29 0.60 35.21
N SER A 558 6.04 0.65 34.73
CA SER A 558 5.33 1.92 34.47
C SER A 558 5.19 2.77 35.74
N GLU A 559 4.82 2.15 36.86
CA GLU A 559 4.74 2.82 38.16
C GLU A 559 6.09 3.37 38.61
N GLN A 560 7.16 2.58 38.49
CA GLN A 560 8.50 2.99 38.86
C GLN A 560 8.97 4.21 38.03
N LEU A 561 8.73 4.19 36.72
CA LEU A 561 9.11 5.27 35.79
C LEU A 561 8.30 6.55 36.02
N LEU A 562 7.02 6.44 36.41
CA LEU A 562 6.21 7.59 36.81
C LEU A 562 6.68 8.15 38.16
N GLN A 563 7.02 7.29 39.12
CA GLN A 563 7.43 7.70 40.47
C GLN A 563 8.78 8.38 40.51
N ASN A 564 9.75 7.89 39.74
CA ASN A 564 11.09 8.46 39.69
C ASN A 564 11.21 9.66 38.72
N GLY A 565 10.12 10.01 38.02
CA GLY A 565 10.05 11.15 37.09
C GLY A 565 10.71 10.91 35.73
N THR A 566 11.04 9.66 35.39
CA THR A 566 11.59 9.29 34.07
C THR A 566 10.58 9.55 32.96
N ILE A 567 9.31 9.24 33.21
CA ILE A 567 8.19 9.61 32.34
C ILE A 567 7.24 10.59 33.04
N ASP A 568 6.70 11.54 32.27
CA ASP A 568 5.76 12.56 32.72
C ASP A 568 4.29 12.12 32.60
N GLY A 569 4.04 11.11 31.77
CA GLY A 569 2.73 10.51 31.56
C GLY A 569 2.85 9.15 30.90
N LEU A 570 1.78 8.36 30.98
CA LEU A 570 1.72 7.00 30.46
C LEU A 570 0.54 6.85 29.51
N VAL A 571 0.76 6.26 28.34
CA VAL A 571 -0.27 5.78 27.43
C VAL A 571 -0.28 4.26 27.49
N THR A 572 -1.43 3.68 27.85
CA THR A 572 -1.54 2.22 28.06
C THR A 572 -2.91 1.67 27.67
N MET A 573 -2.96 0.38 27.38
CA MET A 573 -4.20 -0.32 27.04
C MET A 573 -5.02 -0.70 28.28
N HIS A 574 -4.36 -0.93 29.41
CA HIS A 574 -5.02 -1.35 30.63
C HIS A 574 -4.37 -0.70 31.84
N TYR A 575 -5.19 -0.13 32.72
CA TYR A 575 -4.77 0.34 34.02
C TYR A 575 -5.94 0.24 35.01
N PRO A 576 -5.74 -0.36 36.19
CA PRO A 576 -6.78 -0.49 37.21
C PRO A 576 -6.95 0.84 37.96
N PHE A 577 -7.89 1.66 37.54
CA PHE A 577 -8.22 2.90 38.25
C PHE A 577 -8.99 2.62 39.55
N PRO A 578 -8.68 3.35 40.64
CA PRO A 578 -9.46 3.28 41.87
C PRO A 578 -10.85 3.91 41.67
N ILE A 579 -11.81 3.53 42.53
CA ILE A 579 -13.11 4.22 42.59
C ILE A 579 -12.87 5.70 42.91
N GLY A 580 -13.59 6.58 42.21
CA GLY A 580 -13.38 8.03 42.21
C GLY A 580 -12.63 8.53 40.98
N VAL A 581 -12.09 7.64 40.13
CA VAL A 581 -11.36 7.98 38.92
C VAL A 581 -12.09 7.48 37.67
N THR A 582 -12.14 8.34 36.66
CA THR A 582 -12.74 8.05 35.35
C THR A 582 -11.92 8.67 34.22
N THR A 583 -12.05 8.18 33.00
CA THR A 583 -11.28 8.67 31.85
C THR A 583 -12.05 9.66 30.98
N ILE A 584 -11.37 10.70 30.48
CA ILE A 584 -11.96 11.74 29.62
C ILE A 584 -11.47 11.60 28.18
N GLY A 585 -12.21 10.85 27.37
CA GLY A 585 -11.84 10.59 25.98
C GLY A 585 -12.07 11.79 25.06
N LYS A 586 -11.43 11.78 23.89
CA LYS A 586 -11.60 12.82 22.89
C LYS A 586 -11.74 12.20 21.50
N VAL A 587 -12.82 12.56 20.81
CA VAL A 587 -13.20 12.04 19.49
C VAL A 587 -13.22 13.15 18.45
N ILE A 588 -13.18 12.75 17.17
CA ILE A 588 -13.41 13.65 16.04
C ILE A 588 -14.81 13.36 15.50
N THR A 589 -15.66 14.39 15.45
CA THR A 589 -17.05 14.21 14.99
C THR A 589 -17.12 14.04 13.47
N PRO A 590 -17.93 13.10 12.96
CA PRO A 590 -17.88 12.69 11.56
C PRO A 590 -18.42 13.75 10.60
N ALA A 591 -19.38 14.58 11.00
CA ALA A 591 -19.98 15.55 10.08
C ALA A 591 -19.16 16.84 9.91
N GLN A 592 -18.39 17.25 10.93
CA GLN A 592 -17.69 18.53 10.93
C GLN A 592 -16.18 18.41 11.20
N GLY A 593 -15.67 17.21 11.52
CA GLY A 593 -14.27 17.01 11.88
C GLY A 593 -13.89 17.72 13.19
N LYS A 594 -14.86 18.02 14.07
CA LYS A 594 -14.62 18.80 15.30
C LYS A 594 -14.17 17.89 16.43
N GLU A 595 -13.23 18.37 17.24
CA GLU A 595 -12.85 17.70 18.49
C GLU A 595 -13.92 17.88 19.57
N MET A 596 -14.39 16.76 20.12
CA MET A 596 -15.37 16.70 21.20
C MET A 596 -14.89 15.76 22.30
N TYR A 597 -14.97 16.22 23.55
CA TYR A 597 -14.64 15.44 24.74
C TYR A 597 -15.84 14.58 25.15
N ILE A 598 -15.58 13.32 25.48
CA ILE A 598 -16.56 12.40 26.06
C ILE A 598 -16.23 12.28 27.55
N ALA A 599 -17.06 12.89 28.39
CA ALA A 599 -16.86 12.92 29.83
C ALA A 599 -17.34 11.61 30.45
N SER A 600 -16.35 10.75 30.69
CA SER A 600 -16.34 9.33 31.03
C SER A 600 -16.43 8.36 29.86
N THR A 601 -15.36 7.57 29.69
CA THR A 601 -15.24 6.50 28.69
C THR A 601 -14.89 5.15 29.28
N THR A 602 -14.28 5.13 30.48
CA THR A 602 -14.09 3.99 31.36
C THR A 602 -13.83 4.49 32.80
N GLY A 603 -13.74 3.58 33.77
CA GLY A 603 -13.57 3.89 35.18
C GLY A 603 -14.90 4.15 35.92
N THR A 604 -14.82 4.53 37.20
CA THR A 604 -15.98 4.67 38.07
C THR A 604 -15.78 5.87 38.99
N ALA A 605 -16.34 7.03 38.62
CA ALA A 605 -16.22 8.27 39.40
C ALA A 605 -17.04 8.24 40.71
N ASP A 606 -18.13 7.49 40.71
CA ASP A 606 -18.96 7.20 41.89
C ASP A 606 -19.76 5.92 41.66
N THR A 607 -20.22 5.30 42.74
CA THR A 607 -21.15 4.16 42.70
C THR A 607 -22.57 4.59 42.33
N ASP A 608 -22.95 5.84 42.62
CA ASP A 608 -24.23 6.41 42.18
C ASP A 608 -24.08 7.02 40.77
N ARG A 609 -24.99 6.68 39.87
CA ARG A 609 -24.90 7.09 38.46
C ARG A 609 -24.99 8.62 38.28
N VAL A 610 -25.92 9.26 38.98
CA VAL A 610 -26.16 10.70 38.85
C VAL A 610 -24.96 11.47 39.41
N GLN A 611 -24.49 11.07 40.59
CA GLN A 611 -23.28 11.60 41.20
C GLN A 611 -22.05 11.38 40.30
N ALA A 612 -21.91 10.20 39.69
CA ALA A 612 -20.83 9.91 38.77
C ALA A 612 -20.88 10.85 37.56
N MET A 613 -22.04 11.03 36.93
CA MET A 613 -22.19 11.94 35.78
C MET A 613 -21.93 13.42 36.14
N VAL A 614 -22.32 13.87 37.34
CA VAL A 614 -21.99 15.21 37.86
C VAL A 614 -20.46 15.36 38.02
N LYS A 615 -19.79 14.36 38.59
CA LYS A 615 -18.32 14.33 38.69
C LYS A 615 -17.66 14.33 37.31
N ASN A 616 -18.16 13.51 36.40
CA ASN A 616 -17.67 13.43 35.01
C ASN A 616 -17.75 14.79 34.31
N ALA A 617 -18.83 15.55 34.50
CA ALA A 617 -18.96 16.89 33.92
C ALA A 617 -17.84 17.83 34.40
N VAL A 618 -17.56 17.84 35.71
CA VAL A 618 -16.46 18.65 36.30
C VAL A 618 -15.10 18.19 35.76
N PHE A 619 -14.85 16.88 35.71
CA PHE A 619 -13.60 16.35 35.17
C PHE A 619 -13.41 16.65 33.68
N GLY A 620 -14.48 16.56 32.88
CA GLY A 620 -14.48 16.95 31.47
C GLY A 620 -14.15 18.42 31.27
N ILE A 621 -14.75 19.31 32.07
CA ILE A 621 -14.45 20.75 32.05
C ILE A 621 -12.99 21.01 32.43
N ALA A 622 -12.49 20.34 33.47
CA ALA A 622 -11.13 20.48 33.92
C ALA A 622 -10.11 20.10 32.83
N VAL A 623 -10.31 18.95 32.18
CA VAL A 623 -9.44 18.47 31.10
C VAL A 623 -9.51 19.37 29.87
N ALA A 624 -10.71 19.78 29.45
CA ALA A 624 -10.86 20.69 28.32
C ALA A 624 -10.14 22.03 28.58
N ARG A 625 -10.21 22.56 29.81
CA ARG A 625 -9.47 23.75 30.22
C ARG A 625 -7.97 23.53 30.28
N ALA A 626 -7.51 22.35 30.70
CA ALA A 626 -6.10 21.98 30.69
C ALA A 626 -5.54 21.89 29.25
N GLU A 627 -6.35 21.52 28.26
CA GLU A 627 -6.00 21.56 26.84
C GLU A 627 -6.15 22.96 26.20
N GLY A 628 -6.46 23.99 26.99
CA GLY A 628 -6.52 25.38 26.54
C GLY A 628 -7.90 25.87 26.11
N LYS A 629 -8.98 25.07 26.22
CA LYS A 629 -10.35 25.58 26.02
C LYS A 629 -10.80 26.36 27.26
N THR A 630 -10.72 27.68 27.21
CA THR A 630 -11.02 28.57 28.35
C THR A 630 -12.47 28.47 28.83
N ASN A 631 -13.43 28.41 27.91
CA ASN A 631 -14.86 28.36 28.22
C ASN A 631 -15.57 27.25 27.42
N PRO A 632 -15.38 25.97 27.79
CA PRO A 632 -15.96 24.86 27.04
C PRO A 632 -17.48 24.78 27.22
N THR A 633 -18.17 24.46 26.14
CA THR A 633 -19.61 24.19 26.16
C THR A 633 -19.90 22.76 26.61
N VAL A 634 -20.85 22.62 27.53
CA VAL A 634 -21.23 21.33 28.14
C VAL A 634 -22.64 20.95 27.70
N GLY A 635 -22.81 19.71 27.26
CA GLY A 635 -24.12 19.09 27.05
C GLY A 635 -24.16 17.69 27.66
N ILE A 636 -25.37 17.22 27.97
CA ILE A 636 -25.60 15.93 28.63
C ILE A 636 -26.28 15.02 27.62
N LEU A 637 -25.70 13.86 27.31
CA LEU A 637 -26.36 12.90 26.45
C LEU A 637 -27.66 12.43 27.10
N ASN A 638 -28.73 12.30 26.31
CA ASN A 638 -30.03 11.85 26.79
C ASN A 638 -30.05 10.36 27.17
N VAL A 639 -29.36 10.02 28.27
CA VAL A 639 -29.35 8.72 28.93
C VAL A 639 -30.10 8.81 30.27
N GLU A 640 -30.37 7.67 30.88
CA GLU A 640 -31.01 7.59 32.20
C GLU A 640 -30.21 8.41 33.25
N GLY A 641 -30.92 9.22 34.03
CA GLY A 641 -30.34 10.16 35.00
C GLY A 641 -29.98 11.54 34.43
N ALA A 642 -29.96 11.74 33.11
CA ALA A 642 -29.54 13.00 32.48
C ALA A 642 -30.29 14.24 32.99
N ARG A 643 -31.60 14.14 33.25
CA ARG A 643 -32.41 15.24 33.78
C ARG A 643 -32.08 15.59 35.24
N GLN A 644 -31.72 14.59 36.04
CA GLN A 644 -31.29 14.81 37.44
C GLN A 644 -29.92 15.50 37.45
N VAL A 645 -29.01 15.06 36.59
CA VAL A 645 -27.70 15.70 36.36
C VAL A 645 -27.88 17.14 35.88
N GLU A 646 -28.77 17.39 34.91
CA GLU A 646 -29.08 18.74 34.41
C GLU A 646 -29.54 19.68 35.53
N ARG A 647 -30.50 19.23 36.36
CA ARG A 647 -31.01 19.99 37.50
C ARG A 647 -29.91 20.30 38.50
N HIS A 648 -29.08 19.32 38.82
CA HIS A 648 -28.00 19.49 39.79
C HIS A 648 -26.89 20.42 39.28
N LEU A 649 -26.45 20.28 38.02
CA LEU A 649 -25.48 21.20 37.42
C LEU A 649 -26.01 22.64 37.32
N LYS A 650 -27.32 22.83 37.10
CA LYS A 650 -27.97 24.15 37.19
C LYS A 650 -27.94 24.73 38.60
N GLN A 651 -28.12 23.90 39.63
CA GLN A 651 -27.97 24.31 41.03
C GLN A 651 -26.52 24.72 41.32
N MET A 652 -25.53 23.93 40.89
CA MET A 652 -24.11 24.28 41.03
C MET A 652 -23.78 25.60 40.32
N GLN A 653 -24.31 25.82 39.13
CA GLN A 653 -24.15 27.07 38.38
C GLN A 653 -24.77 28.26 39.12
N SER A 654 -25.95 28.07 39.72
CA SER A 654 -26.63 29.09 40.54
C SER A 654 -25.87 29.39 41.84
N ALA A 655 -25.13 28.40 42.37
CA ALA A 655 -24.21 28.56 43.49
C ALA A 655 -22.85 29.17 43.10
N GLY A 656 -22.63 29.48 41.81
CA GLY A 656 -21.45 30.20 41.32
C GLY A 656 -20.44 29.36 40.53
N TYR A 657 -20.72 28.08 40.24
CA TYR A 657 -19.83 27.26 39.41
C TYR A 657 -19.87 27.69 37.94
N GLN A 658 -18.73 28.11 37.40
CA GLN A 658 -18.66 28.72 36.07
C GLN A 658 -18.41 27.70 34.95
N PHE A 659 -19.39 27.52 34.07
CA PHE A 659 -19.26 26.85 32.78
C PHE A 659 -20.37 27.33 31.82
N THR A 660 -20.26 26.98 30.54
CA THR A 660 -21.23 27.37 29.51
C THR A 660 -22.06 26.17 29.07
N TRP A 661 -23.38 26.32 29.01
CA TRP A 661 -24.25 25.32 28.42
C TRP A 661 -24.13 25.33 26.90
N GLY A 662 -23.96 24.16 26.31
CA GLY A 662 -24.23 23.94 24.91
C GLY A 662 -25.74 23.84 24.64
N SER A 663 -26.12 23.86 23.37
CA SER A 663 -27.51 23.66 22.96
C SER A 663 -27.61 22.59 21.89
N SER A 664 -28.59 21.70 22.02
CA SER A 664 -28.99 20.81 20.93
C SER A 664 -29.38 21.62 19.69
N LEU A 665 -29.12 21.06 18.51
CA LEU A 665 -29.43 21.66 17.21
C LEU A 665 -30.92 21.56 16.83
N ARG A 666 -31.76 20.95 17.67
CA ARG A 666 -33.20 20.89 17.43
C ARG A 666 -33.89 22.21 17.73
N LYS A 667 -35.13 22.36 17.23
CA LYS A 667 -35.95 23.58 17.42
C LYS A 667 -36.23 23.90 18.89
N ASP A 668 -36.32 22.88 19.76
CA ASP A 668 -36.51 23.00 21.21
C ASP A 668 -35.22 23.35 21.97
N GLY A 669 -34.05 23.11 21.38
CA GLY A 669 -32.74 23.45 21.93
C GLY A 669 -32.45 22.81 23.29
N GLY A 670 -31.57 23.46 24.06
CA GLY A 670 -31.29 23.10 25.45
C GLY A 670 -30.10 22.14 25.65
N PRO A 671 -29.73 21.87 26.91
CA PRO A 671 -28.46 21.24 27.25
C PRO A 671 -28.43 19.71 27.09
N VAL A 672 -29.58 19.08 26.83
CA VAL A 672 -29.70 17.63 26.66
C VAL A 672 -29.54 17.25 25.18
N LEU A 673 -28.57 16.41 24.88
CA LEU A 673 -28.12 16.05 23.54
C LEU A 673 -28.79 14.78 23.02
N ARG A 674 -28.96 14.68 21.69
CA ARG A 674 -29.40 13.47 20.98
C ARG A 674 -28.33 12.99 19.99
N GLY A 675 -28.57 11.86 19.32
CA GLY A 675 -27.58 11.26 18.39
C GLY A 675 -27.02 12.23 17.34
N ASN A 676 -27.86 13.08 16.74
CA ASN A 676 -27.42 14.05 15.71
C ASN A 676 -26.46 15.11 16.27
N ASP A 677 -26.61 15.48 17.54
CA ASP A 677 -25.75 16.44 18.22
C ASP A 677 -24.33 15.89 18.38
N LEU A 678 -24.20 14.57 18.59
CA LEU A 678 -22.91 13.88 18.66
C LEU A 678 -22.21 13.82 17.30
N ILE A 679 -22.97 13.53 16.24
CA ILE A 679 -22.47 13.45 14.86
C ILE A 679 -21.92 14.79 14.38
N THR A 680 -22.60 15.88 14.75
CA THR A 680 -22.24 17.25 14.37
C THR A 680 -21.23 17.90 15.31
N GLY A 681 -21.15 17.48 16.57
CA GLY A 681 -20.28 18.08 17.58
C GLY A 681 -20.82 19.42 18.10
N SER A 682 -22.12 19.48 18.40
CA SER A 682 -22.80 20.71 18.83
C SER A 682 -22.28 21.28 20.16
N VAL A 683 -21.53 20.49 20.93
CA VAL A 683 -20.88 20.90 22.18
C VAL A 683 -19.39 20.59 22.17
N ASP A 684 -18.64 21.12 23.15
CA ASP A 684 -17.25 20.72 23.39
C ASP A 684 -17.17 19.47 24.26
N ILE A 685 -18.03 19.35 25.27
CA ILE A 685 -18.03 18.26 26.24
C ILE A 685 -19.40 17.59 26.26
N CYS A 686 -19.44 16.30 25.93
CA CYS A 686 -20.60 15.43 26.06
C CYS A 686 -20.51 14.62 27.36
N VAL A 687 -21.42 14.87 28.29
CA VAL A 687 -21.52 14.15 29.58
C VAL A 687 -22.39 12.92 29.42
N THR A 688 -21.88 11.77 29.81
CA THR A 688 -22.59 10.49 29.76
C THR A 688 -22.09 9.53 30.84
N ASP A 689 -22.75 8.38 30.99
CA ASP A 689 -22.25 7.29 31.81
C ASP A 689 -21.09 6.56 31.11
N SER A 690 -20.26 5.86 31.90
CA SER A 690 -19.04 5.23 31.40
C SER A 690 -19.28 4.14 30.35
N LEU A 691 -20.39 3.39 30.46
CA LEU A 691 -20.71 2.32 29.52
C LEU A 691 -21.08 2.92 28.16
N THR A 692 -21.98 3.91 28.16
CA THR A 692 -22.35 4.63 26.93
C THR A 692 -21.14 5.32 26.31
N GLY A 693 -20.32 5.99 27.13
CA GLY A 693 -19.09 6.64 26.68
C GLY A 693 -18.11 5.68 26.01
N ASN A 694 -17.95 4.46 26.54
CA ASN A 694 -17.12 3.42 25.93
C ASN A 694 -17.58 3.06 24.51
N VAL A 695 -18.88 2.86 24.34
CA VAL A 695 -19.49 2.55 23.03
C VAL A 695 -19.29 3.70 22.05
N LEU A 696 -19.47 4.95 22.51
CA LEU A 696 -19.24 6.13 21.66
C LEU A 696 -17.79 6.23 21.21
N MET A 697 -16.81 5.95 22.08
CA MET A 697 -15.40 5.92 21.69
C MET A 697 -15.16 4.92 20.57
N LYS A 698 -15.69 3.70 20.69
CA LYS A 698 -15.58 2.67 19.65
C LYS A 698 -16.24 3.10 18.35
N PHE A 699 -17.46 3.62 18.43
CA PHE A 699 -18.21 4.04 17.27
C PHE A 699 -17.47 5.15 16.52
N PHE A 700 -17.07 6.24 17.18
CA PHE A 700 -16.38 7.34 16.50
C PHE A 700 -15.00 6.96 15.96
N SER A 701 -14.28 6.06 16.64
CA SER A 701 -12.87 5.80 16.32
C SER A 701 -12.69 4.68 15.29
N ALA A 702 -13.58 3.68 15.25
CA ALA A 702 -13.44 2.49 14.39
C ALA A 702 -14.49 2.38 13.27
N PHE A 703 -15.43 3.33 13.14
CA PHE A 703 -16.49 3.26 12.12
C PHE A 703 -15.94 3.06 10.71
N ASN A 704 -14.91 3.83 10.32
CA ASN A 704 -14.33 3.76 8.98
C ASN A 704 -13.58 2.45 8.68
N SER A 705 -13.27 1.64 9.70
CA SER A 705 -12.58 0.36 9.54
C SER A 705 -13.54 -0.85 9.61
N GLY A 706 -14.85 -0.63 9.72
CA GLY A 706 -15.81 -1.70 10.02
C GLY A 706 -15.73 -2.24 11.45
N GLY A 707 -15.15 -1.50 12.40
CA GLY A 707 -15.11 -1.85 13.82
C GLY A 707 -13.88 -2.64 14.29
N PHE A 708 -13.05 -3.15 13.36
CA PHE A 708 -11.88 -3.96 13.68
C PHE A 708 -10.65 -3.17 14.14
N TYR A 709 -10.55 -1.87 13.83
CA TYR A 709 -9.33 -1.08 14.02
C TYR A 709 -9.66 0.42 14.16
N GLU A 710 -9.19 1.07 15.23
CA GLU A 710 -9.48 2.50 15.41
C GLU A 710 -8.55 3.35 14.55
N THR A 711 -9.12 4.17 13.68
CA THR A 711 -8.42 4.96 12.64
C THR A 711 -8.35 6.45 12.95
N VAL A 712 -9.19 6.94 13.85
CA VAL A 712 -9.37 8.38 14.12
C VAL A 712 -9.71 8.63 15.59
N GLY A 713 -9.27 9.75 16.16
CA GLY A 713 -9.52 10.12 17.57
C GLY A 713 -8.25 10.09 18.43
N TYR A 714 -8.44 10.30 19.74
CA TYR A 714 -7.34 10.53 20.70
C TYR A 714 -7.28 9.48 21.83
N GLY A 715 -7.96 8.34 21.63
CA GLY A 715 -8.10 7.30 22.64
C GLY A 715 -9.10 7.67 23.75
N TYR A 716 -9.20 6.77 24.72
CA TYR A 716 -10.13 6.86 25.85
C TYR A 716 -9.74 7.94 26.86
N GLY A 717 -8.52 8.48 26.75
CA GLY A 717 -8.09 9.71 27.42
C GLY A 717 -7.58 9.51 28.86
N PRO A 718 -7.20 10.61 29.53
CA PRO A 718 -6.57 10.58 30.85
C PRO A 718 -7.55 10.16 31.95
N GLY A 719 -7.08 9.37 32.92
CA GLY A 719 -7.77 9.11 34.18
C GLY A 719 -7.71 10.33 35.10
N ILE A 720 -8.87 10.81 35.53
CA ILE A 720 -9.04 12.00 36.37
C ILE A 720 -9.86 11.64 37.60
N GLY A 721 -9.38 12.08 38.76
CA GLY A 721 -10.08 11.99 40.03
C GLY A 721 -9.47 12.94 41.05
N GLU A 722 -10.13 13.07 42.21
CA GLU A 722 -9.77 14.04 43.25
C GLU A 722 -8.36 13.83 43.83
N ASP A 723 -8.03 12.59 44.17
CA ASP A 723 -6.75 12.21 44.78
C ASP A 723 -5.84 11.44 43.82
N PHE A 724 -6.10 11.52 42.52
CA PHE A 724 -5.34 10.79 41.50
C PHE A 724 -4.29 11.71 40.84
N ASN A 725 -3.02 11.45 41.15
CA ASN A 725 -1.89 12.32 40.77
C ASN A 725 -1.04 11.76 39.61
N ARG A 726 -1.45 10.65 39.00
CA ARG A 726 -0.76 10.04 37.85
C ARG A 726 -1.46 10.43 36.55
N LEU A 727 -0.72 10.81 35.52
CA LEU A 727 -1.29 11.04 34.20
C LEU A 727 -1.25 9.75 33.38
N ILE A 728 -2.38 9.07 33.31
CA ILE A 728 -2.50 7.78 32.60
C ILE A 728 -3.62 7.89 31.57
N CYS A 729 -3.25 7.86 30.30
CA CYS A 729 -4.15 7.90 29.16
C CYS A 729 -4.43 6.48 28.65
N ILE A 730 -5.71 6.14 28.51
CA ILE A 730 -6.12 4.83 28.00
C ILE A 730 -6.27 4.86 26.48
N ILE A 731 -5.73 3.83 25.83
CA ILE A 731 -6.04 3.45 24.45
C ILE A 731 -6.69 2.06 24.45
N SER A 732 -7.32 1.71 23.34
CA SER A 732 -7.87 0.37 23.15
C SER A 732 -6.80 -0.58 22.59
N ARG A 733 -6.99 -1.88 22.77
CA ARG A 733 -6.15 -2.92 22.14
C ARG A 733 -6.16 -2.88 20.61
N ALA A 734 -7.20 -2.30 20.02
CA ALA A 734 -7.37 -2.10 18.58
C ALA A 734 -7.01 -0.67 18.11
N SER A 735 -6.38 0.15 18.98
CA SER A 735 -6.08 1.54 18.64
C SER A 735 -4.94 1.66 17.63
N GLY A 736 -5.25 2.09 16.42
CA GLY A 736 -4.27 2.24 15.37
C GLY A 736 -3.21 3.31 15.58
N ALA A 737 -2.16 3.29 14.75
CA ALA A 737 -1.07 4.27 14.80
C ALA A 737 -1.54 5.74 14.84
N PRO A 738 -2.54 6.19 14.06
CA PRO A 738 -3.04 7.57 14.14
C PRO A 738 -3.67 7.92 15.49
N VAL A 739 -4.37 6.96 16.11
CA VAL A 739 -5.02 7.13 17.42
C VAL A 739 -3.97 7.11 18.54
N ILE A 740 -2.98 6.22 18.46
CA ILE A 740 -1.85 6.17 19.40
C ILE A 740 -1.05 7.47 19.36
N SER A 741 -0.72 7.95 18.16
CA SER A 741 -0.03 9.24 17.97
C SER A 741 -0.81 10.39 18.62
N SER A 742 -2.11 10.45 18.35
CA SER A 742 -3.01 11.46 18.91
C SER A 742 -3.12 11.35 20.43
N ALA A 743 -3.20 10.13 20.99
CA ALA A 743 -3.25 9.88 22.43
C ALA A 743 -1.95 10.30 23.15
N ILE A 744 -0.79 10.04 22.55
CA ILE A 744 0.51 10.51 23.06
C ILE A 744 0.56 12.03 23.05
N ASN A 745 0.13 12.68 21.97
CA ASN A 745 0.08 14.13 21.87
C ASN A 745 -0.90 14.75 22.89
N TYR A 746 -2.05 14.12 23.10
CA TYR A 746 -3.01 14.52 24.12
C TYR A 746 -2.41 14.42 25.53
N CYS A 747 -1.71 13.33 25.84
CA CYS A 747 -0.97 13.17 27.09
C CYS A 747 0.10 14.25 27.26
N ALA A 748 0.92 14.47 26.23
CA ALA A 748 1.99 15.47 26.25
C ALA A 748 1.48 16.91 26.44
N ASN A 749 0.36 17.27 25.80
CA ASN A 749 -0.26 18.58 25.98
C ASN A 749 -0.72 18.81 27.42
N LEU A 750 -1.30 17.80 28.06
CA LEU A 750 -1.71 17.88 29.46
C LEU A 750 -0.50 18.07 30.39
N VAL A 751 0.63 17.42 30.10
CA VAL A 751 1.90 17.68 30.80
C VAL A 751 2.35 19.13 30.60
N ARG A 752 2.40 19.63 29.35
CA ARG A 752 2.80 21.02 29.03
C ARG A 752 1.99 22.04 29.81
N ASN A 753 0.69 21.81 29.91
CA ASN A 753 -0.25 22.72 30.52
C ASN A 753 -0.50 22.46 32.01
N LYS A 754 0.34 21.63 32.66
CA LYS A 754 0.27 21.36 34.10
C LYS A 754 -1.14 20.96 34.56
N TRP A 755 -1.69 19.93 33.91
CA TRP A 755 -3.07 19.49 34.10
C TRP A 755 -3.50 19.33 35.57
N GLN A 756 -2.60 18.92 36.48
CA GLN A 756 -2.93 18.75 37.90
C GLN A 756 -3.45 20.06 38.53
N GLU A 757 -2.85 21.20 38.19
CA GLU A 757 -3.26 22.51 38.72
C GLU A 757 -4.68 22.87 38.24
N HIS A 758 -4.97 22.55 36.98
CA HIS A 758 -6.29 22.77 36.39
C HIS A 758 -7.36 21.88 37.03
N VAL A 759 -7.08 20.59 37.18
CA VAL A 759 -8.01 19.62 37.80
C VAL A 759 -8.27 19.96 39.26
N LYS A 760 -7.22 20.19 40.05
CA LYS A 760 -7.36 20.54 41.47
C LYS A 760 -8.20 21.80 41.66
N ARG A 761 -7.88 22.86 40.90
CA ARG A 761 -8.61 24.13 40.96
C ARG A 761 -10.08 23.98 40.56
N GLU A 762 -10.36 23.17 39.54
CA GLU A 762 -11.74 22.96 39.08
C GLU A 762 -12.57 22.19 40.11
N ILE A 763 -11.99 21.13 40.71
CA ILE A 763 -12.63 20.33 41.75
C ILE A 763 -12.89 21.18 43.01
N GLU A 764 -11.92 21.99 43.44
CA GLU A 764 -12.08 22.90 44.59
C GLU A 764 -13.24 23.88 44.37
N ARG A 765 -13.37 24.43 43.15
CA ARG A 765 -14.50 25.30 42.77
C ARG A 765 -15.81 24.55 42.77
N ALA A 766 -15.86 23.34 42.21
CA ALA A 766 -17.07 22.54 42.21
C ALA A 766 -17.54 22.21 43.63
N LYS A 767 -16.63 21.85 44.55
CA LYS A 767 -16.94 21.56 45.96
C LYS A 767 -17.58 22.74 46.68
N GLN A 768 -17.10 23.95 46.42
CA GLN A 768 -17.68 25.19 46.98
C GLN A 768 -19.11 25.46 46.47
N CYS A 769 -19.50 24.82 45.37
CA CYS A 769 -20.78 25.02 44.71
C CYS A 769 -21.69 23.80 44.78
N GLY A 770 -21.51 22.89 45.74
CA GLY A 770 -22.42 21.77 45.98
C GLY A 770 -22.22 20.58 45.03
N TRP A 771 -20.98 20.13 44.84
CA TRP A 771 -20.61 19.02 43.94
C TRP A 771 -21.20 17.64 44.27
N ILE A 772 -21.68 17.46 45.51
CA ILE A 772 -22.23 16.20 45.99
C ILE A 772 -23.75 16.26 45.94
N VAL A 773 -24.35 15.31 45.22
CA VAL A 773 -25.78 15.07 45.12
C VAL A 773 -26.26 14.47 46.44
N SER A 774 -27.18 15.18 47.12
CA SER A 774 -27.84 14.68 48.32
C SER A 774 -28.67 13.43 47.98
N ARG A 775 -28.40 12.31 48.65
CA ARG A 775 -29.26 11.12 48.59
C ARG A 775 -30.58 11.45 49.28
N GLU A 776 -31.67 11.47 48.53
CA GLU A 776 -33.00 11.30 49.14
C GLU A 776 -33.07 9.86 49.63
N GLU A 777 -33.28 9.65 50.93
CA GLU A 777 -33.56 8.33 51.48
C GLU A 777 -34.81 7.76 50.78
N ASP A 778 -34.71 6.50 50.35
CA ASP A 778 -35.80 5.72 49.75
C ASP A 778 -37.07 5.76 50.64
N THR A 779 -37.96 6.72 50.40
CA THR A 779 -39.35 6.59 50.80
C THR A 779 -40.04 5.72 49.76
N SER A 780 -39.98 4.41 50.00
CA SER A 780 -40.88 3.43 49.43
C SER A 780 -42.34 3.91 49.59
N ASN A 781 -42.96 4.37 48.52
CA ASN A 781 -44.41 4.47 48.43
C ASN A 781 -44.90 3.40 47.46
N LEU A 782 -45.60 2.42 48.04
CA LEU A 782 -46.45 1.45 47.38
C LEU A 782 -47.41 2.17 46.41
N GLU A 783 -47.16 2.09 45.10
CA GLU A 783 -48.23 2.20 44.11
C GLU A 783 -48.61 0.80 43.64
N SER A 784 -49.90 0.48 43.80
CA SER A 784 -50.56 -0.76 43.41
C SER A 784 -50.20 -1.22 41.99
N GLU A 785 -49.86 -2.50 41.85
CA GLU A 785 -49.58 -3.18 40.58
C GLU A 785 -50.75 -2.99 39.60
N ILE A 786 -50.51 -2.28 38.49
CA ILE A 786 -51.54 -1.97 37.50
C ILE A 786 -51.72 -3.19 36.59
N VAL A 787 -52.86 -3.88 36.72
CA VAL A 787 -53.16 -5.08 35.91
C VAL A 787 -53.78 -4.66 34.57
N CYS A 788 -53.25 -5.18 33.47
CA CYS A 788 -53.77 -4.95 32.13
C CYS A 788 -55.20 -5.55 31.98
N PRO A 789 -56.19 -4.77 31.50
CA PRO A 789 -57.54 -5.28 31.25
C PRO A 789 -57.58 -6.39 30.17
N PRO A 790 -58.65 -7.21 30.09
CA PRO A 790 -58.76 -8.26 29.07
C PRO A 790 -58.61 -7.70 27.64
N ALA A 791 -57.82 -8.38 26.82
CA ALA A 791 -57.50 -7.94 25.46
C ALA A 791 -58.76 -7.74 24.62
N LYS A 792 -58.85 -6.56 23.97
CA LYS A 792 -59.95 -6.14 23.11
C LYS A 792 -59.39 -5.74 21.74
N THR A 793 -60.14 -5.99 20.66
CA THR A 793 -59.73 -5.56 19.31
C THR A 793 -59.65 -4.03 19.26
N VAL A 794 -58.49 -3.51 18.88
CA VAL A 794 -58.21 -2.07 18.78
C VAL A 794 -58.23 -1.64 17.31
N ASP A 795 -58.99 -0.58 17.00
CA ASP A 795 -59.28 -0.11 15.65
C ASP A 795 -59.27 1.43 15.53
N CYS A 796 -58.96 2.15 16.61
CA CYS A 796 -58.78 3.60 16.63
C CYS A 796 -57.40 4.00 17.16
N GLU A 797 -56.82 5.07 16.59
CA GLU A 797 -55.50 5.61 16.94
C GLU A 797 -55.64 6.95 17.68
N ILE A 798 -55.04 7.07 18.86
CA ILE A 798 -54.90 8.34 19.59
C ILE A 798 -53.49 8.89 19.35
N HIS A 799 -53.42 10.03 18.69
CA HIS A 799 -52.17 10.73 18.35
C HIS A 799 -51.85 11.85 19.37
N GLY A 800 -50.60 12.33 19.35
CA GLY A 800 -50.19 13.52 20.11
C GLY A 800 -49.62 13.25 21.51
N ILE A 801 -49.27 11.99 21.80
CA ILE A 801 -48.63 11.57 23.05
C ILE A 801 -47.14 11.40 22.80
N ASP A 802 -46.29 11.98 23.65
CA ASP A 802 -44.84 11.83 23.56
C ASP A 802 -44.45 10.36 23.81
N ILE A 803 -43.46 9.86 23.07
CA ILE A 803 -43.02 8.46 23.18
C ILE A 803 -42.53 8.10 24.59
N LEU A 804 -42.05 9.09 25.35
CA LEU A 804 -41.59 8.90 26.73
C LEU A 804 -42.74 8.82 27.74
N GLU A 805 -43.94 9.27 27.36
CA GLU A 805 -45.15 9.24 28.20
C GLU A 805 -46.11 8.12 27.79
N LEU A 806 -45.76 7.35 26.75
CA LEU A 806 -46.63 6.35 26.13
C LEU A 806 -47.03 5.24 27.10
N ASP A 807 -46.06 4.69 27.84
CA ASP A 807 -46.29 3.60 28.79
C ASP A 807 -47.11 4.07 30.00
N ASP A 808 -46.91 5.31 30.45
CA ASP A 808 -47.66 5.88 31.57
C ASP A 808 -49.09 6.24 31.15
N ALA A 809 -49.29 6.73 29.92
CA ALA A 809 -50.61 6.94 29.34
C ALA A 809 -51.39 5.62 29.17
N ILE A 810 -50.73 4.54 28.72
CA ILE A 810 -51.32 3.20 28.65
C ILE A 810 -51.72 2.72 30.05
N LYS A 811 -50.85 2.89 31.05
CA LYS A 811 -51.13 2.55 32.45
C LYS A 811 -52.30 3.35 33.03
N VAL A 812 -52.48 4.61 32.67
CA VAL A 812 -53.66 5.43 33.08
C VAL A 812 -54.94 4.81 32.51
N LEU A 813 -54.93 4.38 31.25
CA LEU A 813 -56.07 3.71 30.62
C LEU A 813 -56.35 2.34 31.25
N TRP A 814 -55.30 1.57 31.58
CA TRP A 814 -55.44 0.29 32.28
C TRP A 814 -56.02 0.46 33.69
N LYS A 815 -55.56 1.47 34.46
CA LYS A 815 -56.17 1.84 35.76
C LYS A 815 -57.67 2.15 35.63
N ALA A 816 -58.11 2.68 34.48
CA ALA A 816 -59.51 2.97 34.17
C ALA A 816 -60.28 1.79 33.55
N GLY A 817 -59.67 0.60 33.44
CA GLY A 817 -60.27 -0.61 32.88
C GLY A 817 -60.37 -0.65 31.35
N ILE A 818 -59.66 0.24 30.65
CA ILE A 818 -59.66 0.32 29.17
C ILE A 818 -58.44 -0.44 28.64
N TYR A 819 -58.67 -1.44 27.79
CA TYR A 819 -57.57 -2.11 27.10
C TYR A 819 -56.98 -1.17 26.04
N ALA A 820 -55.72 -0.83 26.23
CA ALA A 820 -54.94 0.02 25.33
C ALA A 820 -53.59 -0.62 25.05
N SER A 821 -53.06 -0.42 23.85
CA SER A 821 -51.74 -0.93 23.45
C SER A 821 -50.99 0.11 22.63
N SER A 822 -49.66 0.06 22.64
CA SER A 822 -48.83 0.94 21.83
C SER A 822 -48.86 0.51 20.36
N GLY A 823 -49.02 1.47 19.45
CA GLY A 823 -48.92 1.29 18.00
C GLY A 823 -47.97 2.30 17.35
N MET A 824 -47.72 2.12 16.05
CA MET A 824 -46.92 3.03 15.23
C MET A 824 -47.77 3.52 14.06
N GLY A 825 -48.18 4.78 14.11
CA GLY A 825 -48.88 5.46 13.02
C GLY A 825 -47.90 6.11 12.03
N CYS A 826 -48.42 6.58 10.89
CA CYS A 826 -47.61 7.18 9.82
C CYS A 826 -46.82 8.44 10.22
N THR A 827 -47.10 9.03 11.38
CA THR A 827 -46.50 10.29 11.87
C THR A 827 -45.87 10.20 13.27
N GLY A 828 -45.85 9.02 13.91
CA GLY A 828 -45.28 8.84 15.25
C GLY A 828 -45.93 7.72 16.06
N PRO A 829 -45.49 7.50 17.32
CA PRO A 829 -46.12 6.54 18.22
C PRO A 829 -47.57 6.94 18.52
N VAL A 830 -48.46 5.95 18.60
CA VAL A 830 -49.89 6.13 18.86
C VAL A 830 -50.35 5.18 19.95
N ILE A 831 -51.43 5.53 20.65
CA ILE A 831 -52.13 4.58 21.51
C ILE A 831 -53.32 4.01 20.75
N MET A 832 -53.36 2.69 20.66
CA MET A 832 -54.42 1.92 20.02
C MET A 832 -55.48 1.55 21.06
N VAL A 833 -56.73 1.92 20.80
CA VAL A 833 -57.91 1.56 21.61
C VAL A 833 -59.05 1.07 20.73
N ALA A 834 -60.04 0.39 21.32
CA ALA A 834 -61.27 0.03 20.60
C ALA A 834 -62.13 1.28 20.35
N SER A 835 -62.83 1.33 19.21
CA SER A 835 -63.73 2.42 18.82
C SER A 835 -64.75 2.79 19.90
N SER A 836 -65.25 1.81 20.66
CA SER A 836 -66.21 2.06 21.75
C SER A 836 -65.61 2.78 22.96
N ASP A 837 -64.28 2.75 23.11
CA ASP A 837 -63.56 3.28 24.27
C ASP A 837 -62.78 4.57 23.91
N TYR A 838 -62.78 4.96 22.64
CA TYR A 838 -62.00 6.08 22.10
C TYR A 838 -62.31 7.43 22.76
N GLU A 839 -63.58 7.85 22.81
CA GLU A 839 -63.95 9.14 23.42
C GLU A 839 -63.57 9.22 24.91
N LYS A 840 -63.75 8.10 25.63
CA LYS A 840 -63.41 8.01 27.06
C LYS A 840 -61.90 8.02 27.28
N ALA A 841 -61.14 7.35 26.41
CA ALA A 841 -59.68 7.34 26.45
C ALA A 841 -59.10 8.74 26.15
N CYS A 842 -59.61 9.46 25.15
CA CYS A 842 -59.20 10.83 24.85
C CYS A 842 -59.49 11.78 26.03
N GLN A 843 -60.66 11.66 26.68
CA GLN A 843 -61.00 12.45 27.86
C GLN A 843 -60.06 12.18 29.05
N LEU A 844 -59.74 10.90 29.32
CA LEU A 844 -58.83 10.51 30.41
C LEU A 844 -57.41 11.00 30.19
N LEU A 845 -56.95 10.99 28.93
CA LEU A 845 -55.62 11.48 28.54
C LEU A 845 -55.59 12.99 28.30
N LYS A 846 -56.74 13.69 28.42
CA LYS A 846 -56.92 15.13 28.20
C LYS A 846 -56.48 15.59 26.81
N ILE A 847 -56.67 14.74 25.80
CA ILE A 847 -56.39 15.03 24.39
C ILE A 847 -57.71 15.46 23.73
N LYS A 848 -57.69 16.58 23.00
CA LYS A 848 -58.87 17.15 22.35
C LYS A 848 -59.09 16.60 20.95
#